data_AF-A0A0P6YPJ4-F1
#
_entry.id   AF-A0A0P6YPJ4-F1
#
_cell.length_a   1.000
_cell.length_b   1.000
_cell.length_c   1.000
_cell.angle_alpha   90.00
_cell.angle_beta   90.00
_cell.angle_gamma   90.00
#
_symmetry.space_group_name_H-M   'P 1'
#
loop_
_entity.id
_entity.type
_entity.pdbx_description
1 polymer ?
#
loop_
_entity_poly.entity_id
_entity_poly.type
_entity_poly.pdbx_seq_one_letter_code
_entity_poly.pdbx_strand_id
1 'polypeptide(L)'
;MKQLLQYLRDGKTVVTDVPAPSVRPGTALVRTAASLVSAGTERMLVEFAEKSLVGKARSRPDLVRQVLDKARREGLLSTLEAAFNRLDQPMPLGYSSAGTIAAVGRGLEGFQVGDRVACAGGGFAVHAEWVVVPQNLMARLPDSVDFESASFTTLAAIALHGFRLAQPQVGDRVAVIGMGLLGLLAAGIARAAGCHVFGVDLAPDRLALAQKMGFTAVARPQAEAAAQTFTHGRGFDHVLICADTASNDPITLAGAIARDRGNVIAVGAVGLGMPRKVYYEKELHFQVSRSYGPGRYDPGYEEAGRDYPIGFVRWTEGRNLESVVNLLASGALDVRPLITHRFPILQAADAYELITGKTKQPFLGVLLTYPQDAETAPLRRIALPKGVQSGSASPLPGVGVLGSGNYATAVFLPTIQKAGGVRPVGVASGSGLTARHAAEKFGYAFAASSEDELFDHPEIQILAVLTRHNHHARQVLRALKSGKHVFCEKPLALHAAELEEIAEALRAPNTPLLSLGFNRRFAPLAQQMRAFLPPDEPRVVHYRVNAGFLPSTHWLHDPAVGGGRIIGEGCHFFDFLTFLIGQSPSEVWTQSLPDDGRYHQDNVVIHLRYPDGSLGTIEYLANGDKSFPKERVEVFSAGAVAVLDDFRSLELVRDGRRQMIRSRLRQDKGHLAGWQAFLSAVQTGGQPPIPYSQIWGTTLATFAAVESLSTGRPVALPAIQEE
;
A
#
# COMPACT_ATOMS: atom_id res chain seq x y z
N MET A 1 14.41 -11.88 10.40
CA MET A 1 13.24 -12.26 11.20
C MET A 1 12.35 -13.20 10.41
N LYS A 2 11.63 -14.09 11.08
CA LYS A 2 10.60 -14.96 10.50
C LYS A 2 9.29 -14.21 10.33
N GLN A 3 8.69 -14.33 9.15
CA GLN A 3 7.39 -13.79 8.83
C GLN A 3 6.60 -14.80 7.98
N LEU A 4 5.31 -14.94 8.28
CA LEU A 4 4.40 -15.78 7.50
C LEU A 4 3.86 -15.02 6.29
N LEU A 5 4.01 -15.62 5.11
CA LEU A 5 3.60 -15.06 3.84
C LEU A 5 2.70 -16.04 3.07
N GLN A 6 1.72 -15.47 2.36
CA GLN A 6 0.90 -16.16 1.38
C GLN A 6 1.29 -15.71 -0.03
N TYR A 7 1.72 -16.64 -0.87
CA TYR A 7 1.99 -16.38 -2.27
C TYR A 7 0.70 -16.56 -3.09
N LEU A 8 0.26 -15.50 -3.76
CA LEU A 8 -0.94 -15.55 -4.61
C LEU A 8 -0.72 -16.31 -5.91
N ARG A 9 0.52 -16.40 -6.39
CA ARG A 9 0.84 -17.05 -7.66
C ARG A 9 0.61 -18.56 -7.62
N ASP A 10 1.13 -19.23 -6.59
CA ASP A 10 1.13 -20.69 -6.46
C ASP A 10 0.34 -21.20 -5.24
N GLY A 11 -0.26 -20.29 -4.46
CA GLY A 11 -1.08 -20.65 -3.31
C GLY A 11 -0.29 -21.08 -2.09
N LYS A 12 1.05 -21.01 -2.09
CA LYS A 12 1.86 -21.49 -0.97
C LYS A 12 1.84 -20.53 0.22
N THR A 13 1.59 -21.08 1.40
CA THR A 13 1.83 -20.44 2.69
C THR A 13 3.22 -20.84 3.18
N VAL A 14 4.10 -19.87 3.43
CA VAL A 14 5.49 -20.16 3.85
C VAL A 14 5.99 -19.17 4.89
N VAL A 15 6.83 -19.68 5.80
CA VAL A 15 7.61 -18.85 6.73
C VAL A 15 8.89 -18.44 6.04
N THR A 16 9.14 -17.13 5.94
CA THR A 16 10.27 -16.57 5.20
C THR A 16 11.13 -15.70 6.10
N ASP A 17 12.45 -15.75 5.89
CA ASP A 17 13.36 -14.76 6.45
C ASP A 17 13.22 -13.43 5.72
N VAL A 18 12.91 -12.38 6.47
CA VAL A 18 12.82 -10.99 6.01
C VAL A 18 13.65 -10.09 6.92
N PRO A 19 14.19 -8.97 6.42
CA PRO A 19 14.72 -7.92 7.29
C PRO A 19 13.63 -7.40 8.23
N ALA A 20 13.98 -7.14 9.47
CA ALA A 20 13.04 -6.55 10.42
C ALA A 20 12.67 -5.11 10.00
N PRO A 21 11.38 -4.74 9.98
CA PRO A 21 10.90 -3.46 9.46
C PRO A 21 11.44 -2.26 10.24
N SER A 22 11.80 -1.19 9.53
CA SER A 22 12.33 0.04 10.12
C SER A 22 11.25 0.86 10.81
N VAL A 23 11.59 1.42 11.97
CA VAL A 23 10.71 2.27 12.75
C VAL A 23 10.44 3.56 11.97
N ARG A 24 9.18 3.99 11.92
CA ARG A 24 8.74 5.22 11.26
C ARG A 24 8.23 6.22 12.31
N PRO A 25 8.19 7.53 12.01
CA PRO A 25 7.53 8.50 12.88
C PRO A 25 6.11 8.05 13.27
N GLY A 26 5.70 8.26 14.53
CA GLY A 26 4.38 7.87 15.04
C GLY A 26 4.11 6.36 15.14
N THR A 27 5.15 5.52 15.03
CA THR A 27 5.04 4.05 15.12
C THR A 27 5.99 3.46 16.14
N ALA A 28 5.72 2.23 16.60
CA ALA A 28 6.61 1.46 17.45
C ALA A 28 7.00 0.14 16.78
N LEU A 29 8.25 -0.28 16.93
CA LEU A 29 8.69 -1.64 16.64
C LEU A 29 8.37 -2.51 17.86
N VAL A 30 7.52 -3.50 17.65
CA VAL A 30 7.09 -4.46 18.68
C VAL A 30 7.73 -5.80 18.39
N ARG A 31 8.37 -6.38 19.41
CA ARG A 31 8.77 -7.79 19.43
C ARG A 31 7.55 -8.63 19.75
N THR A 32 7.06 -9.40 18.79
CA THR A 32 5.87 -10.20 18.98
C THR A 32 6.14 -11.36 19.94
N ALA A 33 5.19 -11.62 20.84
CA ALA A 33 5.20 -12.76 21.76
C ALA A 33 4.15 -13.80 21.41
N ALA A 34 2.97 -13.34 21.00
CA ALA A 34 1.90 -14.19 20.48
C ALA A 34 1.10 -13.46 19.40
N SER A 35 0.50 -14.22 18.50
CA SER A 35 -0.47 -13.69 17.55
C SER A 35 -1.59 -14.70 17.30
N LEU A 36 -2.77 -14.18 16.97
CA LEU A 36 -3.97 -14.99 16.80
C LEU A 36 -4.32 -15.11 15.31
N VAL A 37 -4.41 -16.34 14.83
CA VAL A 37 -4.84 -16.63 13.47
C VAL A 37 -6.36 -16.52 13.37
N SER A 38 -6.84 -15.66 12.48
CA SER A 38 -8.27 -15.51 12.22
C SER A 38 -8.77 -16.52 11.20
N ALA A 39 -9.37 -17.60 11.70
CA ALA A 39 -9.87 -18.67 10.84
C ALA A 39 -11.03 -18.29 9.90
N GLY A 40 -11.65 -17.10 10.06
CA GLY A 40 -12.61 -16.58 9.08
C GLY A 40 -11.89 -15.84 7.96
N THR A 41 -11.33 -14.67 8.30
CA THR A 41 -10.73 -13.76 7.31
C THR A 41 -9.50 -14.34 6.63
N GLU A 42 -8.60 -14.97 7.37
CA GLU A 42 -7.33 -15.43 6.81
C GLU A 42 -7.48 -16.73 6.04
N ARG A 43 -8.38 -17.62 6.49
CA ARG A 43 -8.78 -18.79 5.71
C ARG A 43 -9.32 -18.38 4.33
N MET A 44 -10.21 -17.39 4.26
CA MET A 44 -10.72 -16.90 2.98
C MET A 44 -9.61 -16.37 2.05
N LEU A 45 -8.59 -15.70 2.61
CA LEU A 45 -7.44 -15.23 1.85
C LEU A 45 -6.62 -16.39 1.29
N VAL A 46 -6.36 -17.43 2.10
CA VAL A 46 -5.61 -18.62 1.66
C VAL A 46 -6.41 -19.43 0.64
N GLU A 47 -7.68 -19.71 0.89
CA GLU A 47 -8.55 -20.41 -0.06
C GLU A 47 -8.67 -19.66 -1.40
N PHE A 48 -8.68 -18.32 -1.37
CA PHE A 48 -8.61 -17.52 -2.60
C PHE A 48 -7.25 -17.67 -3.30
N ALA A 49 -6.15 -17.67 -2.55
CA ALA A 49 -4.80 -17.83 -3.09
C ALA A 49 -4.57 -19.22 -3.71
N GLU A 50 -5.19 -20.28 -3.18
CA GLU A 50 -5.08 -21.66 -3.70
C GLU A 50 -5.89 -21.91 -4.97
N LYS A 51 -6.85 -21.04 -5.31
CA LYS A 51 -7.63 -21.17 -6.56
C LYS A 51 -6.72 -21.07 -7.79
N SER A 52 -7.06 -21.84 -8.83
CA SER A 52 -6.48 -21.69 -10.17
C SER A 52 -6.71 -20.28 -10.72
N LEU A 53 -5.94 -19.85 -11.73
CA LEU A 53 -6.12 -18.53 -12.35
C LEU A 53 -7.58 -18.31 -12.83
N VAL A 54 -8.21 -19.33 -13.40
CA VAL A 54 -9.63 -19.31 -13.80
C VAL A 54 -10.55 -19.18 -12.59
N GLY A 55 -10.26 -19.90 -11.50
CA GLY A 55 -11.00 -19.81 -10.25
C GLY A 55 -10.92 -18.41 -9.63
N LYS A 56 -9.73 -17.81 -9.60
CA LYS A 56 -9.49 -16.43 -9.14
C LYS A 56 -10.27 -15.43 -9.98
N ALA A 57 -10.19 -15.54 -11.31
CA ALA A 57 -10.92 -14.70 -12.24
C ALA A 57 -12.44 -14.76 -12.03
N ARG A 58 -13.00 -15.97 -11.86
CA ARG A 58 -14.44 -16.15 -11.58
C ARG A 58 -14.88 -15.54 -10.25
N SER A 59 -14.04 -15.61 -9.21
CA SER A 59 -14.37 -15.04 -7.90
C SER A 59 -14.22 -13.52 -7.81
N ARG A 60 -13.54 -12.90 -8.78
CA ARG A 60 -13.32 -11.44 -8.84
C ARG A 60 -13.61 -10.89 -10.24
N PRO A 61 -14.89 -10.94 -10.70
CA PRO A 61 -15.27 -10.49 -12.03
C PRO A 61 -14.99 -8.98 -12.22
N ASP A 62 -15.00 -8.21 -11.13
CA ASP A 62 -14.60 -6.80 -11.09
C ASP A 62 -13.14 -6.59 -11.53
N LEU A 63 -12.21 -7.40 -11.01
CA LEU A 63 -10.80 -7.31 -11.39
C LEU A 63 -10.58 -7.79 -12.82
N VAL A 64 -11.31 -8.81 -13.28
CA VAL A 64 -11.26 -9.26 -14.68
C VAL A 64 -11.69 -8.16 -15.62
N ARG A 65 -12.76 -7.43 -15.30
CA ARG A 65 -13.20 -6.27 -16.08
C ARG A 65 -12.12 -5.19 -16.14
N GLN A 66 -11.48 -4.87 -15.01
CA GLN A 66 -10.36 -3.92 -14.97
C GLN A 66 -9.18 -4.37 -15.83
N VAL A 67 -8.85 -5.67 -15.84
CA VAL A 67 -7.79 -6.23 -16.68
C VAL A 67 -8.17 -6.15 -18.17
N LEU A 68 -9.40 -6.49 -18.55
CA LEU A 68 -9.86 -6.37 -19.95
C LEU A 68 -9.85 -4.92 -20.44
N ASP A 69 -10.31 -3.99 -19.60
CA ASP A 69 -10.26 -2.56 -19.91
C ASP A 69 -8.82 -2.08 -20.06
N LYS A 70 -7.90 -2.57 -19.20
CA LYS A 70 -6.46 -2.29 -19.32
C LYS A 70 -5.86 -2.86 -20.61
N ALA A 71 -6.22 -4.08 -21.00
CA ALA A 71 -5.73 -4.74 -22.21
C ALA A 71 -6.10 -3.97 -23.48
N ARG A 72 -7.33 -3.45 -23.55
CA ARG A 72 -7.79 -2.61 -24.67
C ARG A 72 -6.99 -1.32 -24.79
N ARG A 73 -6.54 -0.75 -23.67
CA ARG A 73 -5.76 0.51 -23.61
C ARG A 73 -4.28 0.30 -23.89
N GLU A 74 -3.64 -0.48 -23.02
CA GLU A 74 -2.18 -0.57 -22.93
C GLU A 74 -1.60 -1.71 -23.78
N GLY A 75 -2.46 -2.56 -24.35
CA GLY A 75 -2.08 -3.76 -25.08
C GLY A 75 -2.16 -5.01 -24.19
N LEU A 76 -2.25 -6.18 -24.84
CA LEU A 76 -2.40 -7.47 -24.15
C LEU A 76 -1.17 -7.83 -23.32
N LEU A 77 0.04 -7.66 -23.86
CA LEU A 77 1.29 -8.04 -23.20
C LEU A 77 1.54 -7.26 -21.90
N SER A 78 1.50 -5.93 -21.94
CA SER A 78 1.70 -5.06 -20.77
C SER A 78 0.66 -5.29 -19.67
N THR A 79 -0.56 -5.62 -20.08
CA THR A 79 -1.66 -5.92 -19.15
C THR A 79 -1.47 -7.27 -18.48
N LEU A 80 -1.07 -8.29 -19.24
CA LEU A 80 -0.72 -9.60 -18.69
C LEU A 80 0.45 -9.46 -17.71
N GLU A 81 1.52 -8.76 -18.08
CA GLU A 81 2.66 -8.49 -17.19
C GLU A 81 2.24 -7.80 -15.89
N ALA A 82 1.37 -6.79 -15.95
CA ALA A 82 0.87 -6.10 -14.76
C ALA A 82 -0.02 -7.00 -13.88
N ALA A 83 -0.86 -7.84 -14.49
CA ALA A 83 -1.68 -8.79 -13.76
C ALA A 83 -0.82 -9.86 -13.07
N PHE A 84 0.17 -10.41 -13.78
CA PHE A 84 1.13 -11.37 -13.21
C PHE A 84 1.98 -10.74 -12.12
N ASN A 85 2.49 -9.51 -12.29
CA ASN A 85 3.23 -8.81 -11.25
C ASN A 85 2.40 -8.60 -9.97
N ARG A 86 1.10 -8.37 -10.08
CA ARG A 86 0.21 -8.27 -8.91
C ARG A 86 0.01 -9.62 -8.22
N LEU A 87 -0.07 -10.71 -8.97
CA LEU A 87 -0.16 -12.07 -8.43
C LEU A 87 1.18 -12.58 -7.86
N ASP A 88 2.30 -12.04 -8.32
CA ASP A 88 3.64 -12.39 -7.84
C ASP A 88 3.94 -11.82 -6.44
N GLN A 89 3.26 -10.74 -6.01
CA GLN A 89 3.56 -10.13 -4.73
C GLN A 89 3.11 -11.01 -3.56
N PRO A 90 4.00 -11.28 -2.58
CA PRO A 90 3.64 -12.03 -1.39
C PRO A 90 2.74 -11.17 -0.50
N MET A 91 1.73 -11.79 0.08
CA MET A 91 0.83 -11.16 1.05
C MET A 91 1.26 -11.53 2.47
N PRO A 92 1.54 -10.57 3.35
CA PRO A 92 1.71 -10.87 4.76
C PRO A 92 0.36 -11.26 5.38
N LEU A 93 0.38 -12.29 6.22
CA LEU A 93 -0.80 -12.77 6.94
C LEU A 93 -0.81 -12.23 8.38
N GLY A 94 -1.96 -12.27 9.04
CA GLY A 94 -2.16 -11.76 10.40
C GLY A 94 -2.54 -10.27 10.50
N TYR A 95 -3.27 -9.96 11.57
CA TYR A 95 -3.69 -8.60 11.93
C TYR A 95 -3.94 -8.42 13.44
N SER A 96 -3.58 -9.40 14.25
CA SER A 96 -3.82 -9.42 15.70
C SER A 96 -2.64 -10.07 16.40
N SER A 97 -1.86 -9.26 17.13
CA SER A 97 -0.68 -9.72 17.84
C SER A 97 -0.51 -9.03 19.19
N ALA A 98 0.38 -9.53 20.02
CA ALA A 98 0.76 -8.90 21.27
C ALA A 98 2.25 -9.13 21.53
N GLY A 99 2.89 -8.18 22.21
CA GLY A 99 4.33 -8.20 22.43
C GLY A 99 4.86 -7.02 23.22
N THR A 100 6.16 -6.78 23.13
CA THR A 100 6.85 -5.72 23.86
C THR A 100 7.46 -4.71 22.90
N ILE A 101 7.29 -3.42 23.17
CA ILE A 101 7.91 -2.35 22.38
C ILE A 101 9.43 -2.41 22.56
N ALA A 102 10.16 -2.51 21.45
CA ALA A 102 11.62 -2.55 21.42
C ALA A 102 12.25 -1.26 20.90
N ALA A 103 11.53 -0.48 20.08
CA ALA A 103 11.95 0.83 19.64
C ALA A 103 10.75 1.71 19.30
N VAL A 104 10.89 3.02 19.48
CA VAL A 104 9.83 4.01 19.22
C VAL A 104 10.28 5.00 18.16
N GLY A 105 9.34 5.40 17.30
CA GLY A 105 9.57 6.40 16.28
C GLY A 105 9.46 7.81 16.83
N ARG A 106 10.07 8.77 16.12
CA ARG A 106 9.91 10.19 16.45
C ARG A 106 8.43 10.57 16.50
N GLY A 107 8.04 11.32 17.53
CA GLY A 107 6.66 11.82 17.68
C GLY A 107 5.65 10.75 18.09
N LEU A 108 6.09 9.55 18.50
CA LEU A 108 5.21 8.59 19.16
C LEU A 108 4.85 9.12 20.55
N GLU A 109 3.56 9.27 20.82
CA GLU A 109 3.06 9.72 22.12
C GLU A 109 2.45 8.55 22.90
N GLY A 110 2.51 8.62 24.23
CA GLY A 110 1.80 7.66 25.08
C GLY A 110 2.32 6.23 25.08
N PHE A 111 3.52 5.96 24.55
CA PHE A 111 4.19 4.64 24.57
C PHE A 111 5.71 4.80 24.71
N GLN A 112 6.36 3.81 25.32
CA GLN A 112 7.82 3.76 25.49
C GLN A 112 8.39 2.36 25.28
N VAL A 113 9.70 2.27 25.09
CA VAL A 113 10.41 0.98 25.04
C VAL A 113 10.19 0.21 26.34
N GLY A 114 9.90 -1.09 26.23
CA GLY A 114 9.58 -1.96 27.35
C GLY A 114 8.07 -2.09 27.64
N ASP A 115 7.22 -1.20 27.11
CA ASP A 115 5.78 -1.34 27.28
C ASP A 115 5.27 -2.62 26.61
N ARG A 116 4.40 -3.34 27.33
CA ARG A 116 3.66 -4.49 26.81
C ARG A 116 2.42 -3.99 26.08
N VAL A 117 2.17 -4.47 24.86
CA VAL A 117 1.09 -3.97 24.01
C VAL A 117 0.35 -5.10 23.28
N ALA A 118 -0.97 -4.93 23.14
CA ALA A 118 -1.76 -5.57 22.10
C ALA A 118 -1.74 -4.71 20.84
N CYS A 119 -1.67 -5.34 19.68
CA CYS A 119 -1.49 -4.71 18.38
C CYS A 119 -2.58 -5.16 17.40
N ALA A 120 -3.06 -4.21 16.59
CA ALA A 120 -4.06 -4.41 15.57
C ALA A 120 -3.58 -3.93 14.18
N GLY A 121 -4.40 -4.19 13.16
CA GLY A 121 -4.23 -3.63 11.82
C GLY A 121 -3.68 -4.63 10.81
N GLY A 122 -4.43 -4.81 9.71
CA GLY A 122 -3.97 -5.60 8.57
C GLY A 122 -2.77 -4.92 7.90
N GLY A 123 -1.67 -5.64 7.74
CA GLY A 123 -0.40 -5.08 7.26
C GLY A 123 0.47 -4.42 8.34
N PHE A 124 -0.02 -4.31 9.58
CA PHE A 124 0.73 -3.81 10.73
C PHE A 124 1.00 -4.93 11.74
N ALA A 125 -0.04 -5.46 12.39
CA ALA A 125 0.05 -6.57 13.36
C ALA A 125 0.08 -7.96 12.70
N VAL A 126 0.96 -8.10 11.71
CA VAL A 126 1.14 -9.33 10.91
C VAL A 126 1.81 -10.44 11.73
N HIS A 127 1.70 -11.69 11.25
CA HIS A 127 2.37 -12.85 11.83
C HIS A 127 3.88 -12.82 11.55
N ALA A 128 4.61 -12.09 12.38
CA ALA A 128 6.07 -11.92 12.31
C ALA A 128 6.69 -11.74 13.69
N GLU A 129 7.97 -12.08 13.83
CA GLU A 129 8.73 -11.86 15.08
C GLU A 129 8.83 -10.37 15.45
N TRP A 130 8.86 -9.49 14.44
CA TRP A 130 8.90 -8.05 14.65
C TRP A 130 7.88 -7.34 13.76
N VAL A 131 7.12 -6.41 14.33
CA VAL A 131 6.11 -5.63 13.60
C VAL A 131 6.26 -4.15 13.90
N VAL A 132 5.99 -3.29 12.92
CA VAL A 132 5.94 -1.83 13.12
C VAL A 132 4.48 -1.39 13.12
N VAL A 133 4.02 -0.93 14.28
CA VAL A 133 2.60 -0.66 14.54
C VAL A 133 2.40 0.84 14.84
N PRO A 134 1.46 1.52 14.16
CA PRO A 134 1.08 2.89 14.46
C PRO A 134 0.46 3.04 15.86
N GLN A 135 0.58 4.23 16.44
CA GLN A 135 0.16 4.50 17.82
C GLN A 135 -1.30 4.13 18.12
N ASN A 136 -2.23 4.47 17.23
CA ASN A 136 -3.66 4.28 17.44
C ASN A 136 -4.12 2.81 17.26
N LEU A 137 -3.21 1.94 16.82
CA LEU A 137 -3.42 0.50 16.63
C LEU A 137 -2.77 -0.33 17.75
N MET A 138 -2.34 0.32 18.84
CA MET A 138 -1.79 -0.33 20.03
C MET A 138 -2.64 -0.04 21.27
N ALA A 139 -2.70 -1.00 22.19
CA ALA A 139 -3.23 -0.81 23.53
C ALA A 139 -2.25 -1.38 24.57
N ARG A 140 -1.93 -0.59 25.61
CA ARG A 140 -1.03 -1.01 26.68
C ARG A 140 -1.63 -2.18 27.47
N LEU A 141 -0.80 -3.14 27.83
CA LEU A 141 -1.17 -4.31 28.62
C LEU A 141 -0.68 -4.15 30.06
N PRO A 142 -1.55 -4.36 31.08
CA PRO A 142 -1.10 -4.53 32.46
C PRO A 142 -0.44 -5.90 32.65
N ASP A 143 0.36 -6.03 33.71
CA ASP A 143 1.05 -7.28 34.06
C ASP A 143 0.12 -8.48 34.26
N SER A 144 -1.14 -8.23 34.63
CA SER A 144 -2.17 -9.27 34.82
C SER A 144 -2.65 -9.94 33.54
N VAL A 145 -2.41 -9.35 32.36
CA VAL A 145 -2.85 -9.91 31.07
C VAL A 145 -1.66 -10.50 30.35
N ASP A 146 -1.66 -11.82 30.12
CA ASP A 146 -0.61 -12.51 29.36
C ASP A 146 -0.70 -12.21 27.84
N PHE A 147 0.38 -12.49 27.10
CA PHE A 147 0.44 -12.17 25.67
C PHE A 147 -0.47 -13.05 24.81
N GLU A 148 -0.72 -14.31 25.19
CA GLU A 148 -1.63 -15.19 24.45
C GLU A 148 -3.05 -14.65 24.50
N SER A 149 -3.53 -14.30 25.70
CA SER A 149 -4.82 -13.66 25.94
C SER A 149 -4.90 -12.31 25.23
N ALA A 150 -3.86 -11.49 25.33
CA ALA A 150 -3.80 -10.18 24.66
C ALA A 150 -3.86 -10.28 23.12
N SER A 151 -3.40 -11.39 22.52
CA SER A 151 -3.49 -11.57 21.06
C SER A 151 -4.94 -11.67 20.54
N PHE A 152 -5.93 -11.89 21.41
CA PHE A 152 -7.36 -11.85 21.07
C PHE A 152 -7.94 -10.44 20.99
N THR A 153 -7.18 -9.41 21.41
CA THR A 153 -7.71 -8.05 21.60
C THR A 153 -8.39 -7.50 20.35
N THR A 154 -7.79 -7.67 19.18
CA THR A 154 -8.36 -7.15 17.92
C THR A 154 -9.66 -7.86 17.53
N LEU A 155 -9.74 -9.18 17.67
CA LEU A 155 -10.96 -9.93 17.36
C LEU A 155 -12.08 -9.64 18.37
N ALA A 156 -11.73 -9.49 19.65
CA ALA A 156 -12.67 -9.07 20.67
C ALA A 156 -13.12 -7.61 20.47
N ALA A 157 -12.27 -6.74 19.92
CA ALA A 157 -12.66 -5.38 19.55
C ALA A 157 -13.66 -5.35 18.38
N ILE A 158 -13.58 -6.30 17.44
CA ILE A 158 -14.59 -6.50 16.38
C ILE A 158 -15.93 -6.87 17.02
N ALA A 159 -15.93 -7.84 17.92
CA ALA A 159 -17.13 -8.25 18.66
C ALA A 159 -17.71 -7.09 19.49
N LEU A 160 -16.86 -6.35 20.20
CA LEU A 160 -17.23 -5.22 21.04
C LEU A 160 -17.83 -4.09 20.21
N HIS A 161 -17.29 -3.80 19.02
CA HIS A 161 -17.87 -2.78 18.15
C HIS A 161 -19.28 -3.18 17.69
N GLY A 162 -19.47 -4.44 17.29
CA GLY A 162 -20.81 -4.97 16.95
C GLY A 162 -21.79 -4.86 18.12
N PHE A 163 -21.33 -5.20 19.34
CA PHE A 163 -22.11 -5.03 20.58
C PHE A 163 -22.47 -3.56 20.83
N ARG A 164 -21.53 -2.62 20.67
CA ARG A 164 -21.76 -1.17 20.89
C ARG A 164 -22.76 -0.58 19.90
N LEU A 165 -22.78 -1.04 18.65
CA LEU A 165 -23.76 -0.60 17.64
C LEU A 165 -25.19 -0.99 18.01
N ALA A 166 -25.39 -2.11 18.72
CA ALA A 166 -26.70 -2.51 19.21
C ALA A 166 -27.24 -1.62 20.35
N GLN A 167 -26.37 -0.81 20.98
CA GLN A 167 -26.70 0.05 22.14
C GLN A 167 -27.40 -0.67 23.31
N PRO A 168 -26.90 -1.83 23.75
CA PRO A 168 -27.52 -2.62 24.80
C PRO A 168 -27.48 -1.95 26.16
N GLN A 169 -28.50 -2.24 26.96
CA GLN A 169 -28.62 -1.85 28.35
C GLN A 169 -28.42 -3.05 29.29
N VAL A 170 -28.12 -2.76 30.56
CA VAL A 170 -28.03 -3.80 31.60
C VAL A 170 -29.38 -4.53 31.71
N GLY A 171 -29.35 -5.85 31.64
CA GLY A 171 -30.55 -6.70 31.68
C GLY A 171 -31.18 -7.00 30.32
N ASP A 172 -30.69 -6.41 29.22
CA ASP A 172 -31.18 -6.74 27.87
C ASP A 172 -30.87 -8.21 27.52
N ARG A 173 -31.72 -8.80 26.66
CA ARG A 173 -31.51 -10.14 26.10
C ARG A 173 -30.81 -10.03 24.75
N VAL A 174 -29.64 -10.67 24.64
CA VAL A 174 -28.82 -10.66 23.43
C VAL A 174 -28.72 -12.07 22.85
N ALA A 175 -29.17 -12.24 21.62
CA ALA A 175 -28.91 -13.45 20.85
C ALA A 175 -27.63 -13.33 20.04
N VAL A 176 -26.83 -14.40 20.00
CA VAL A 176 -25.63 -14.51 19.17
C VAL A 176 -25.80 -15.66 18.19
N ILE A 177 -25.86 -15.35 16.90
CA ILE A 177 -25.98 -16.33 15.82
C ILE A 177 -24.58 -16.63 15.27
N GLY A 178 -24.12 -17.87 15.48
CA GLY A 178 -22.75 -18.33 15.22
C GLY A 178 -21.90 -18.25 16.49
N MET A 179 -21.75 -19.36 17.20
CA MET A 179 -20.90 -19.57 18.38
C MET A 179 -19.48 -20.03 18.02
N GLY A 180 -18.95 -19.52 16.91
CA GLY A 180 -17.53 -19.58 16.60
C GLY A 180 -16.71 -18.64 17.48
N LEU A 181 -15.46 -18.38 17.09
CA LEU A 181 -14.54 -17.56 17.89
C LEU A 181 -15.10 -16.17 18.17
N LEU A 182 -15.57 -15.48 17.12
CA LEU A 182 -16.13 -14.14 17.25
C LEU A 182 -17.42 -14.11 18.07
N GLY A 183 -18.29 -15.12 17.92
CA GLY A 183 -19.55 -15.21 18.67
C GLY A 183 -19.33 -15.47 20.15
N LEU A 184 -18.39 -16.34 20.51
CA LEU A 184 -18.04 -16.59 21.92
C LEU A 184 -17.43 -15.36 22.59
N LEU A 185 -16.65 -14.55 21.85
CA LEU A 185 -16.17 -13.25 22.32
C LEU A 185 -17.33 -12.27 22.52
N ALA A 186 -18.25 -12.17 21.55
CA ALA A 186 -19.45 -11.32 21.66
C ALA A 186 -20.34 -11.71 22.85
N ALA A 187 -20.53 -13.02 23.07
CA ALA A 187 -21.27 -13.56 24.20
C ALA A 187 -20.60 -13.21 25.54
N GLY A 188 -19.27 -13.35 25.63
CA GLY A 188 -18.49 -12.95 26.80
C GLY A 188 -18.64 -11.45 27.12
N ILE A 189 -18.51 -10.60 26.10
CA ILE A 189 -18.66 -9.15 26.22
C ILE A 189 -20.09 -8.77 26.66
N ALA A 190 -21.11 -9.37 26.05
CA ALA A 190 -22.50 -9.09 26.41
C ALA A 190 -22.82 -9.49 27.85
N ARG A 191 -22.32 -10.65 28.31
CA ARG A 191 -22.44 -11.06 29.72
C ARG A 191 -21.71 -10.11 30.67
N ALA A 192 -20.50 -9.68 30.31
CA ALA A 192 -19.73 -8.71 31.10
C ALA A 192 -20.44 -7.35 31.24
N ALA A 193 -21.25 -6.98 30.26
CA ALA A 193 -22.10 -5.79 30.30
C ALA A 193 -23.43 -5.97 31.06
N GLY A 194 -23.67 -7.15 31.63
CA GLY A 194 -24.90 -7.45 32.39
C GLY A 194 -26.08 -7.88 31.53
N CYS A 195 -25.87 -8.28 30.27
CA CYS A 195 -26.93 -8.81 29.41
C CYS A 195 -27.14 -10.32 29.62
N HIS A 196 -28.36 -10.79 29.31
CA HIS A 196 -28.68 -12.21 29.25
C HIS A 196 -28.42 -12.76 27.85
N VAL A 197 -27.50 -13.73 27.73
CA VAL A 197 -26.99 -14.17 26.43
C VAL A 197 -27.54 -15.53 26.03
N PHE A 198 -27.94 -15.64 24.76
CA PHE A 198 -28.41 -16.85 24.12
C PHE A 198 -27.65 -17.12 22.81
N GLY A 199 -27.06 -18.30 22.67
CA GLY A 199 -26.27 -18.69 21.50
C GLY A 199 -27.01 -19.63 20.56
N VAL A 200 -26.76 -19.49 19.25
CA VAL A 200 -27.20 -20.43 18.23
C VAL A 200 -26.04 -20.82 17.35
N ASP A 201 -25.83 -22.12 17.11
CA ASP A 201 -24.83 -22.62 16.16
C ASP A 201 -25.31 -23.92 15.48
N LEU A 202 -24.60 -24.32 14.43
CA LEU A 202 -24.80 -25.59 13.73
C LEU A 202 -23.92 -26.71 14.30
N ALA A 203 -22.75 -26.35 14.84
CA ALA A 203 -21.71 -27.28 15.22
C ALA A 203 -21.84 -27.70 16.71
N PRO A 204 -22.05 -29.00 17.00
CA PRO A 204 -22.30 -29.48 18.37
C PRO A 204 -21.18 -29.17 19.37
N ASP A 205 -19.92 -29.18 18.91
CA ASP A 205 -18.74 -28.86 19.71
C ASP A 205 -18.73 -27.37 20.14
N ARG A 206 -19.20 -26.47 19.27
CA ARG A 206 -19.37 -25.04 19.61
C ARG A 206 -20.43 -24.83 20.68
N LEU A 207 -21.56 -25.55 20.57
CA LEU A 207 -22.63 -25.51 21.56
C LEU A 207 -22.15 -26.04 22.91
N ALA A 208 -21.45 -27.18 22.92
CA ALA A 208 -20.89 -27.76 24.13
C ALA A 208 -19.88 -26.83 24.81
N LEU A 209 -19.03 -26.14 24.03
CA LEU A 209 -18.10 -25.15 24.57
C LEU A 209 -18.84 -23.92 25.14
N ALA A 210 -19.83 -23.39 24.42
CA ALA A 210 -20.64 -22.27 24.91
C ALA A 210 -21.31 -22.60 26.25
N GLN A 211 -21.86 -23.81 26.39
CA GLN A 211 -22.46 -24.30 27.63
C GLN A 211 -21.43 -24.43 28.76
N LYS A 212 -20.23 -24.97 28.48
CA LYS A 212 -19.12 -25.01 29.45
C LYS A 212 -18.68 -23.62 29.89
N MET A 213 -18.77 -22.63 29.01
CA MET A 213 -18.50 -21.22 29.32
C MET A 213 -19.67 -20.54 30.05
N GLY A 214 -20.78 -21.25 30.31
CA GLY A 214 -21.94 -20.75 31.06
C GLY A 214 -23.00 -20.06 30.23
N PHE A 215 -23.03 -20.24 28.91
CA PHE A 215 -24.06 -19.69 28.03
C PHE A 215 -25.15 -20.71 27.71
N THR A 216 -26.41 -20.27 27.66
CA THR A 216 -27.47 -21.04 27.01
C THR A 216 -27.21 -21.03 25.51
N ALA A 217 -26.97 -22.20 24.91
CA ALA A 217 -26.75 -22.33 23.48
C ALA A 217 -27.47 -23.56 22.90
N VAL A 218 -28.10 -23.39 21.74
CA VAL A 218 -28.91 -24.43 21.09
C VAL A 218 -28.58 -24.60 19.61
N ALA A 219 -28.91 -25.76 19.06
CA ALA A 219 -28.78 -26.03 17.64
C ALA A 219 -29.80 -25.23 16.82
N ARG A 220 -29.43 -24.81 15.61
CA ARG A 220 -30.28 -24.03 14.70
C ARG A 220 -31.74 -24.51 14.57
N PRO A 221 -32.06 -25.81 14.42
CA PRO A 221 -33.46 -26.26 14.28
C PRO A 221 -34.33 -26.03 15.53
N GLN A 222 -33.71 -25.82 16.69
CA GLN A 222 -34.40 -25.59 17.96
C GLN A 222 -34.44 -24.10 18.33
N ALA A 223 -33.80 -23.24 17.53
CA ALA A 223 -33.51 -21.85 17.89
C ALA A 223 -34.77 -21.04 18.17
N GLU A 224 -35.79 -21.08 17.31
CA GLU A 224 -37.01 -20.28 17.46
C GLU A 224 -37.82 -20.70 18.70
N ALA A 225 -37.98 -22.00 18.95
CA ALA A 225 -38.72 -22.51 20.10
C ALA A 225 -37.98 -22.18 21.42
N ALA A 226 -36.68 -22.45 21.48
CA ALA A 226 -35.86 -22.13 22.65
C ALA A 226 -35.76 -20.62 22.88
N ALA A 227 -35.71 -19.81 21.82
CA ALA A 227 -35.77 -18.34 21.90
C ALA A 227 -37.07 -17.87 22.55
N GLN A 228 -38.22 -18.44 22.18
CA GLN A 228 -39.49 -18.11 22.82
C GLN A 228 -39.48 -18.42 24.32
N THR A 229 -38.96 -19.59 24.72
CA THR A 229 -38.84 -19.94 26.15
C THR A 229 -37.89 -18.99 26.90
N PHE A 230 -36.70 -18.74 26.35
CA PHE A 230 -35.68 -17.89 26.97
C PHE A 230 -36.11 -16.42 27.11
N THR A 231 -36.89 -15.93 26.14
CA THR A 231 -37.36 -14.54 26.11
C THR A 231 -38.77 -14.37 26.72
N HIS A 232 -39.37 -15.45 27.22
CA HIS A 232 -40.78 -15.49 27.67
C HIS A 232 -41.75 -14.95 26.61
N GLY A 233 -41.51 -15.32 25.34
CA GLY A 233 -42.31 -14.92 24.18
C GLY A 233 -42.09 -13.49 23.70
N ARG A 234 -41.19 -12.72 24.32
CA ARG A 234 -40.97 -11.29 23.98
C ARG A 234 -40.03 -11.10 22.79
N GLY A 235 -39.17 -12.07 22.51
CA GLY A 235 -38.06 -11.92 21.56
C GLY A 235 -36.83 -11.25 22.17
N PHE A 236 -35.73 -11.20 21.41
CA PHE A 236 -34.47 -10.60 21.82
C PHE A 236 -34.42 -9.11 21.52
N ASP A 237 -33.90 -8.32 22.46
CA ASP A 237 -33.62 -6.89 22.28
C ASP A 237 -32.61 -6.67 21.16
N HIS A 238 -31.56 -7.51 21.15
CA HIS A 238 -30.46 -7.43 20.20
C HIS A 238 -30.10 -8.80 19.66
N VAL A 239 -29.83 -8.88 18.36
CA VAL A 239 -29.31 -10.06 17.69
C VAL A 239 -27.97 -9.71 17.02
N LEU A 240 -26.90 -10.33 17.47
CA LEU A 240 -25.57 -10.23 16.89
C LEU A 240 -25.33 -11.42 15.95
N ILE A 241 -25.16 -11.14 14.66
CA ILE A 241 -24.84 -12.17 13.68
C ILE A 241 -23.32 -12.26 13.54
N CYS A 242 -22.73 -13.33 14.07
CA CYS A 242 -21.31 -13.63 14.07
C CYS A 242 -20.94 -14.82 13.15
N ALA A 243 -21.89 -15.30 12.35
CA ALA A 243 -21.70 -16.37 11.38
C ALA A 243 -20.90 -15.93 10.14
N ASP A 244 -20.28 -16.90 9.47
CA ASP A 244 -19.58 -16.74 8.19
C ASP A 244 -20.17 -17.74 7.17
N THR A 245 -21.05 -17.26 6.27
CA THR A 245 -21.76 -18.10 5.31
C THR A 245 -22.38 -17.29 4.17
N ALA A 246 -22.50 -17.85 2.97
CA ALA A 246 -23.26 -17.22 1.90
C ALA A 246 -24.79 -17.29 2.10
N SER A 247 -25.26 -18.06 3.08
CA SER A 247 -26.69 -18.28 3.35
C SER A 247 -27.39 -17.04 3.91
N ASN A 248 -28.67 -16.87 3.57
CA ASN A 248 -29.58 -15.91 4.19
C ASN A 248 -30.20 -16.41 5.51
N ASP A 249 -29.93 -17.65 5.94
CA ASP A 249 -30.52 -18.21 7.15
C ASP A 249 -30.22 -17.37 8.42
N PRO A 250 -28.98 -16.88 8.66
CA PRO A 250 -28.70 -16.07 9.84
C PRO A 250 -29.55 -14.79 9.93
N ILE A 251 -29.74 -14.08 8.80
CA ILE A 251 -30.54 -12.86 8.78
C ILE A 251 -32.04 -13.15 8.87
N THR A 252 -32.48 -14.31 8.39
CA THR A 252 -33.86 -14.78 8.52
C THR A 252 -34.17 -15.14 9.95
N LEU A 253 -33.31 -15.94 10.60
CA LEU A 253 -33.44 -16.29 12.02
C LEU A 253 -33.42 -15.04 12.89
N ALA A 254 -32.51 -14.10 12.63
CA ALA A 254 -32.42 -12.85 13.40
C ALA A 254 -33.75 -12.09 13.41
N GLY A 255 -34.39 -11.96 12.24
CA GLY A 255 -35.71 -11.33 12.16
C GLY A 255 -36.79 -12.11 12.91
N ALA A 256 -36.76 -13.44 12.87
CA ALA A 256 -37.73 -14.29 13.54
C ALA A 256 -37.65 -14.17 15.08
N ILE A 257 -36.44 -14.16 15.65
CA ILE A 257 -36.24 -14.18 17.10
C ILE A 257 -36.12 -12.79 17.74
N ALA A 258 -35.87 -11.73 16.95
CA ALA A 258 -35.88 -10.36 17.45
C ALA A 258 -37.28 -9.96 17.95
N ARG A 259 -37.33 -9.11 18.98
CA ARG A 259 -38.58 -8.47 19.43
C ARG A 259 -39.04 -7.39 18.45
N ASP A 260 -40.26 -6.91 18.64
CA ASP A 260 -40.72 -5.66 18.03
C ASP A 260 -39.76 -4.51 18.38
N ARG A 261 -39.31 -3.75 17.38
CA ARG A 261 -38.28 -2.70 17.47
C ARG A 261 -36.95 -3.16 18.05
N GLY A 262 -36.55 -4.39 17.74
CA GLY A 262 -35.23 -4.94 18.10
C GLY A 262 -34.12 -4.53 17.13
N ASN A 263 -32.87 -4.70 17.57
CA ASN A 263 -31.69 -4.42 16.76
C ASN A 263 -31.05 -5.70 16.22
N VAL A 264 -30.67 -5.70 14.94
CA VAL A 264 -29.93 -6.78 14.29
C VAL A 264 -28.62 -6.23 13.75
N ILE A 265 -27.50 -6.70 14.29
CA ILE A 265 -26.16 -6.26 13.87
C ILE A 265 -25.44 -7.39 13.15
N ALA A 266 -25.11 -7.18 11.87
CA ALA A 266 -24.26 -8.09 11.12
C ALA A 266 -22.78 -7.79 11.42
N VAL A 267 -22.13 -8.69 12.16
CA VAL A 267 -20.69 -8.61 12.47
C VAL A 267 -19.88 -9.55 11.57
N GLY A 268 -20.40 -10.76 11.33
CA GLY A 268 -19.85 -11.72 10.39
C GLY A 268 -20.33 -11.52 8.95
N ALA A 269 -19.75 -12.27 8.02
CA ALA A 269 -20.11 -12.22 6.60
C ALA A 269 -21.26 -13.18 6.31
N VAL A 270 -22.46 -12.64 6.06
CA VAL A 270 -23.68 -13.44 5.78
C VAL A 270 -24.39 -13.00 4.51
N GLY A 271 -25.28 -13.85 3.98
CA GLY A 271 -26.24 -13.43 2.97
C GLY A 271 -27.17 -12.34 3.51
N LEU A 272 -27.37 -11.26 2.75
CA LEU A 272 -28.15 -10.08 3.14
C LEU A 272 -29.49 -9.96 2.41
N GLY A 273 -30.04 -11.07 1.92
CA GLY A 273 -31.39 -11.12 1.36
C GLY A 273 -32.45 -10.99 2.45
N MET A 274 -32.70 -9.76 2.91
CA MET A 274 -33.56 -9.49 4.07
C MET A 274 -35.03 -9.86 3.81
N PRO A 275 -35.68 -10.66 4.69
CA PRO A 275 -37.09 -10.99 4.57
C PRO A 275 -37.96 -9.80 4.96
N ARG A 276 -38.36 -9.00 3.95
CA ARG A 276 -39.07 -7.73 4.12
C ARG A 276 -40.24 -7.80 5.10
N LYS A 277 -41.10 -8.81 5.02
CA LYS A 277 -42.32 -8.91 5.85
C LYS A 277 -42.00 -8.81 7.34
N VAL A 278 -41.11 -9.66 7.85
CA VAL A 278 -40.80 -9.73 9.30
C VAL A 278 -40.07 -8.47 9.77
N TYR A 279 -39.11 -7.98 8.99
CA TYR A 279 -38.36 -6.77 9.33
C TYR A 279 -39.25 -5.51 9.31
N TYR A 280 -40.22 -5.46 8.38
CA TYR A 280 -41.19 -4.37 8.28
C TYR A 280 -42.22 -4.42 9.41
N GLU A 281 -42.83 -5.59 9.66
CA GLU A 281 -43.89 -5.73 10.68
C GLU A 281 -43.38 -5.46 12.11
N LYS A 282 -42.12 -5.80 12.39
CA LYS A 282 -41.47 -5.56 13.69
C LYS A 282 -40.66 -4.26 13.74
N GLU A 283 -40.62 -3.48 12.67
CA GLU A 283 -39.81 -2.25 12.60
C GLU A 283 -38.34 -2.47 13.05
N LEU A 284 -37.71 -3.53 12.55
CA LEU A 284 -36.37 -3.92 13.00
C LEU A 284 -35.30 -2.97 12.48
N HIS A 285 -34.37 -2.59 13.35
CA HIS A 285 -33.15 -1.90 12.94
C HIS A 285 -32.10 -2.90 12.47
N PHE A 286 -31.51 -2.66 11.30
CA PHE A 286 -30.42 -3.48 10.77
C PHE A 286 -29.20 -2.63 10.46
N GLN A 287 -28.02 -3.06 10.93
CA GLN A 287 -26.75 -2.41 10.66
C GLN A 287 -25.63 -3.42 10.42
N VAL A 288 -24.74 -3.11 9.46
CA VAL A 288 -23.50 -3.86 9.23
C VAL A 288 -22.38 -3.21 10.04
N SER A 289 -21.70 -3.99 10.85
CA SER A 289 -20.59 -3.55 11.71
C SER A 289 -19.31 -3.33 10.88
N ARG A 290 -18.60 -2.22 11.15
CA ARG A 290 -17.32 -1.93 10.51
C ARG A 290 -16.17 -2.44 11.39
N SER A 291 -15.73 -3.68 11.15
CA SER A 291 -14.56 -4.27 11.83
C SER A 291 -14.52 -3.92 13.33
N TYR A 292 -13.42 -3.36 13.84
CA TYR A 292 -13.24 -2.95 15.23
C TYR A 292 -13.48 -1.45 15.46
N GLY A 293 -14.20 -0.75 14.57
CA GLY A 293 -14.80 0.55 14.85
C GLY A 293 -14.34 1.75 14.01
N PRO A 294 -14.79 2.97 14.39
CA PRO A 294 -14.33 4.24 13.83
C PRO A 294 -12.80 4.39 13.88
N GLY A 295 -12.21 4.96 12.84
CA GLY A 295 -10.76 4.95 12.59
C GLY A 295 -10.38 3.97 11.48
N ARG A 296 -11.09 2.83 11.41
CA ARG A 296 -10.84 1.83 10.36
C ARG A 296 -11.11 2.42 8.97
N TYR A 297 -10.14 2.23 8.07
CA TYR A 297 -10.11 2.76 6.70
C TYR A 297 -9.90 4.28 6.61
N ASP A 298 -9.47 4.92 7.69
CA ASP A 298 -9.02 6.32 7.70
C ASP A 298 -7.49 6.36 7.89
N PRO A 299 -6.70 6.61 6.84
CA PRO A 299 -5.24 6.72 6.95
C PRO A 299 -4.79 7.84 7.90
N GLY A 300 -5.61 8.89 8.09
CA GLY A 300 -5.33 9.94 9.05
C GLY A 300 -5.30 9.42 10.49
N TYR A 301 -6.18 8.47 10.80
CA TYR A 301 -6.26 7.82 12.10
C TYR A 301 -5.26 6.65 12.21
N GLU A 302 -5.32 5.68 11.28
CA GLU A 302 -4.56 4.42 11.31
C GLU A 302 -3.07 4.66 11.08
N GLU A 303 -2.68 5.49 10.12
CA GLU A 303 -1.28 5.65 9.71
C GLU A 303 -0.63 6.89 10.30
N ALA A 304 -1.34 8.03 10.28
CA ALA A 304 -0.81 9.30 10.79
C ALA A 304 -1.03 9.50 12.30
N GLY A 305 -1.73 8.57 12.97
CA GLY A 305 -1.92 8.61 14.42
C GLY A 305 -2.84 9.72 14.92
N ARG A 306 -3.59 10.41 14.04
CA ARG A 306 -4.47 11.51 14.46
C ARG A 306 -5.77 10.96 15.00
N ASP A 307 -5.90 10.95 16.33
CA ASP A 307 -7.12 10.49 17.00
C ASP A 307 -8.28 11.49 16.80
N TYR A 308 -9.51 10.99 16.87
CA TYR A 308 -10.71 11.83 16.86
C TYR A 308 -10.94 12.43 18.24
N PRO A 309 -11.44 13.68 18.32
CA PRO A 309 -11.73 14.27 19.61
C PRO A 309 -12.79 13.45 20.34
N ILE A 310 -12.48 13.08 21.59
CA ILE A 310 -13.25 12.12 22.39
C ILE A 310 -14.73 12.48 22.55
N GLY A 311 -15.06 13.78 22.55
CA GLY A 311 -16.44 14.27 22.64
C GLY A 311 -17.30 14.00 21.40
N PHE A 312 -16.69 13.82 20.22
CA PHE A 312 -17.41 13.53 18.96
C PHE A 312 -17.43 12.05 18.64
N VAL A 313 -16.30 11.37 18.82
CA VAL A 313 -16.18 9.93 18.57
C VAL A 313 -15.64 9.31 19.84
N ARG A 314 -16.52 8.85 20.73
CA ARG A 314 -16.12 8.25 22.01
C ARG A 314 -15.32 6.96 21.81
N TRP A 315 -15.80 6.07 20.95
CA TRP A 315 -15.27 4.72 20.76
C TRP A 315 -14.61 4.57 19.40
N THR A 316 -13.32 4.82 19.34
CA THR A 316 -12.46 4.53 18.19
C THR A 316 -11.96 3.09 18.27
N GLU A 317 -11.31 2.61 17.22
CA GLU A 317 -10.64 1.30 17.24
C GLU A 317 -9.63 1.16 18.37
N GLY A 318 -8.77 2.16 18.60
CA GLY A 318 -7.79 2.14 19.69
C GLY A 318 -8.47 2.00 21.05
N ARG A 319 -9.53 2.77 21.28
CA ARG A 319 -10.29 2.72 22.55
C ARG A 319 -11.14 1.45 22.68
N ASN A 320 -11.52 0.81 21.57
CA ASN A 320 -12.10 -0.55 21.59
C ASN A 320 -11.03 -1.56 22.04
N LEU A 321 -9.79 -1.47 21.54
CA LEU A 321 -8.68 -2.33 22.00
C LEU A 321 -8.43 -2.15 23.50
N GLU A 322 -8.31 -0.90 23.97
CA GLU A 322 -8.14 -0.59 25.40
C GLU A 322 -9.28 -1.16 26.25
N SER A 323 -10.54 -1.01 25.80
CA SER A 323 -11.71 -1.55 26.50
C SER A 323 -11.62 -3.08 26.63
N VAL A 324 -11.17 -3.76 25.59
CA VAL A 324 -10.99 -5.21 25.61
C VAL A 324 -9.86 -5.62 26.56
N VAL A 325 -8.73 -4.92 26.55
CA VAL A 325 -7.65 -5.18 27.51
C VAL A 325 -8.15 -5.04 28.94
N ASN A 326 -8.98 -4.04 29.24
CA ASN A 326 -9.59 -3.87 30.56
C ASN A 326 -10.54 -5.03 30.93
N LEU A 327 -11.30 -5.56 29.97
CA LEU A 327 -12.15 -6.74 30.18
C LEU A 327 -11.34 -8.01 30.46
N LEU A 328 -10.20 -8.19 29.78
CA LEU A 328 -9.26 -9.29 30.05
C LEU A 328 -8.62 -9.12 31.43
N ALA A 329 -8.14 -7.92 31.75
CA ALA A 329 -7.44 -7.62 33.00
C ALA A 329 -8.32 -7.79 34.24
N SER A 330 -9.60 -7.46 34.14
CA SER A 330 -10.59 -7.66 35.21
C SER A 330 -11.09 -9.11 35.32
N GLY A 331 -10.78 -9.97 34.35
CA GLY A 331 -11.31 -11.33 34.25
C GLY A 331 -12.78 -11.41 33.81
N ALA A 332 -13.42 -10.28 33.47
CA ALA A 332 -14.79 -10.26 32.97
C ALA A 332 -14.93 -10.93 31.59
N LEU A 333 -13.86 -10.94 30.80
CA LEU A 333 -13.72 -11.70 29.58
C LEU A 333 -12.59 -12.72 29.73
N ASP A 334 -12.91 -14.01 29.64
CA ASP A 334 -11.92 -15.09 29.64
C ASP A 334 -11.84 -15.74 28.26
N VAL A 335 -10.68 -15.60 27.62
CA VAL A 335 -10.42 -16.14 26.28
C VAL A 335 -9.63 -17.46 26.31
N ARG A 336 -9.11 -17.89 27.47
CA ARG A 336 -8.27 -19.09 27.59
C ARG A 336 -8.99 -20.36 27.11
N PRO A 337 -10.30 -20.57 27.40
CA PRO A 337 -11.05 -21.72 26.87
C PRO A 337 -11.17 -21.73 25.34
N LEU A 338 -10.93 -20.59 24.67
CA LEU A 338 -11.03 -20.46 23.22
C LEU A 338 -9.76 -20.94 22.51
N ILE A 339 -8.62 -21.03 23.22
CA ILE A 339 -7.34 -21.45 22.65
C ILE A 339 -7.33 -22.97 22.51
N THR A 340 -7.28 -23.46 21.27
CA THR A 340 -7.22 -24.91 21.01
C THR A 340 -5.85 -25.37 20.53
N HIS A 341 -5.11 -24.52 19.82
CA HIS A 341 -3.80 -24.89 19.26
C HIS A 341 -2.77 -23.78 19.44
N ARG A 342 -1.51 -24.18 19.56
CA ARG A 342 -0.33 -23.32 19.59
C ARG A 342 0.70 -23.88 18.62
N PHE A 343 1.16 -23.05 17.70
CA PHE A 343 2.24 -23.38 16.77
C PHE A 343 3.38 -22.38 16.95
N PRO A 344 4.63 -22.82 17.12
CA PRO A 344 5.77 -21.93 16.95
C PRO A 344 5.75 -21.28 15.56
N ILE A 345 6.23 -20.04 15.42
CA ILE A 345 6.25 -19.33 14.13
C ILE A 345 6.88 -20.13 12.98
N LEU A 346 7.84 -21.01 13.26
CA LEU A 346 8.47 -21.90 12.26
C LEU A 346 7.50 -22.94 11.68
N GLN A 347 6.46 -23.31 12.42
CA GLN A 347 5.39 -24.25 12.04
C GLN A 347 4.10 -23.51 11.66
N ALA A 348 4.17 -22.21 11.40
CA ALA A 348 2.97 -21.43 11.09
C ALA A 348 2.27 -21.89 9.81
N ALA A 349 2.95 -22.55 8.86
CA ALA A 349 2.29 -23.16 7.71
C ALA A 349 1.30 -24.26 8.11
N ASP A 350 1.66 -25.09 9.10
CA ASP A 350 0.82 -26.19 9.61
C ASP A 350 -0.47 -25.66 10.26
N ALA A 351 -0.38 -24.49 10.92
CA ALA A 351 -1.55 -23.78 11.44
C ALA A 351 -2.55 -23.44 10.32
N TYR A 352 -2.08 -23.13 9.11
CA TYR A 352 -2.95 -22.82 7.97
C TYR A 352 -3.49 -24.06 7.29
N GLU A 353 -2.75 -25.17 7.29
CA GLU A 353 -3.31 -26.47 6.90
C GLU A 353 -4.45 -26.90 7.83
N LEU A 354 -4.34 -26.60 9.13
CA LEU A 354 -5.41 -26.80 10.10
C LEU A 354 -6.64 -25.95 9.79
N ILE A 355 -6.51 -24.62 9.66
CA ILE A 355 -7.70 -23.75 9.47
C ILE A 355 -8.36 -23.91 8.09
N THR A 356 -7.62 -24.35 7.07
CA THR A 356 -8.15 -24.67 5.74
C THR A 356 -8.78 -26.06 5.66
N GLY A 357 -8.79 -26.80 6.78
CA GLY A 357 -9.47 -28.09 6.90
C GLY A 357 -8.71 -29.29 6.32
N LYS A 358 -7.44 -29.12 5.95
CA LYS A 358 -6.61 -30.21 5.39
C LYS A 358 -6.34 -31.31 6.42
N THR A 359 -6.24 -30.95 7.71
CA THR A 359 -6.01 -31.89 8.81
C THR A 359 -7.30 -32.49 9.37
N LYS A 360 -8.47 -31.94 9.04
CA LYS A 360 -9.81 -32.30 9.57
C LYS A 360 -9.96 -32.23 11.10
N GLN A 361 -8.98 -31.68 11.82
CA GLN A 361 -9.05 -31.54 13.27
C GLN A 361 -9.92 -30.32 13.65
N PRO A 362 -10.74 -30.41 14.70
CA PRO A 362 -11.53 -29.27 15.17
C PRO A 362 -10.61 -28.22 15.79
N PHE A 363 -10.82 -26.95 15.43
CA PHE A 363 -10.05 -25.82 15.98
C PHE A 363 -10.97 -24.65 16.35
N LEU A 364 -10.49 -23.69 17.15
CA LEU A 364 -11.21 -22.46 17.46
C LEU A 364 -10.26 -21.26 17.45
N GLY A 365 -9.53 -21.04 18.53
CA GLY A 365 -8.41 -20.11 18.61
C GLY A 365 -7.11 -20.83 18.31
N VAL A 366 -6.41 -20.38 17.28
CA VAL A 366 -5.10 -20.91 16.86
C VAL A 366 -4.07 -19.81 17.06
N LEU A 367 -3.10 -20.05 17.94
CA LEU A 367 -2.05 -19.11 18.27
C LEU A 367 -0.75 -19.45 17.55
N LEU A 368 -0.05 -18.40 17.10
CA LEU A 368 1.36 -18.49 16.76
C LEU A 368 2.20 -17.92 17.91
N THR A 369 3.23 -18.66 18.33
CA THR A 369 4.15 -18.27 19.40
C THR A 369 5.54 -17.95 18.85
N TYR A 370 6.26 -17.07 19.54
CA TYR A 370 7.52 -16.48 19.07
C TYR A 370 8.62 -16.57 20.12
N PRO A 371 9.89 -16.79 19.74
CA PRO A 371 11.02 -16.81 20.67
C PRO A 371 11.18 -15.50 21.46
N GLN A 372 11.32 -15.59 22.79
CA GLN A 372 11.41 -14.42 23.70
C GLN A 372 12.82 -14.14 24.25
N ASP A 373 13.86 -14.83 23.76
CA ASP A 373 15.24 -14.67 24.23
C ASP A 373 15.75 -13.23 24.14
N ALA A 374 16.20 -12.65 25.26
CA ALA A 374 16.41 -11.21 25.43
C ALA A 374 17.49 -10.55 24.54
N GLU A 375 18.36 -11.32 23.88
CA GLU A 375 19.59 -10.80 23.27
C GLU A 375 19.60 -10.66 21.74
N THR A 376 18.58 -11.13 21.02
CA THR A 376 18.61 -11.08 19.55
C THR A 376 18.06 -9.76 18.99
N ALA A 377 18.96 -8.82 18.74
CA ALA A 377 18.64 -7.60 18.00
C ALA A 377 18.01 -7.92 16.63
N PRO A 378 17.04 -7.12 16.15
CA PRO A 378 16.38 -7.36 14.87
C PRO A 378 17.37 -7.23 13.71
N LEU A 379 17.58 -8.33 12.97
CA LEU A 379 18.41 -8.32 11.76
C LEU A 379 17.82 -7.37 10.70
N ARG A 380 18.54 -6.29 10.39
CA ARG A 380 18.18 -5.28 9.39
C ARG A 380 18.60 -5.64 7.97
N ARG A 381 19.41 -6.69 7.82
CA ARG A 381 19.89 -7.22 6.55
C ARG A 381 19.81 -8.74 6.57
N ILE A 382 19.45 -9.33 5.44
CA ILE A 382 19.56 -10.77 5.20
C ILE A 382 20.26 -11.03 3.87
N ALA A 383 21.20 -11.97 3.88
CA ALA A 383 21.86 -12.45 2.67
C ALA A 383 20.95 -13.43 1.90
N LEU A 384 21.07 -13.45 0.58
CA LEU A 384 20.31 -14.35 -0.29
C LEU A 384 21.23 -15.37 -0.96
N PRO A 385 20.89 -16.68 -0.93
CA PRO A 385 21.75 -17.74 -1.46
C PRO A 385 22.07 -17.62 -2.96
N LYS A 386 21.22 -16.92 -3.72
CA LYS A 386 21.33 -16.77 -5.19
C LYS A 386 22.10 -15.51 -5.63
N GLY A 387 22.68 -14.74 -4.71
CA GLY A 387 23.54 -13.62 -5.08
C GLY A 387 24.69 -14.13 -5.95
N VAL A 388 24.77 -13.63 -7.19
CA VAL A 388 25.77 -14.06 -8.18
C VAL A 388 27.16 -14.08 -7.53
N GLN A 389 27.75 -15.27 -7.41
CA GLN A 389 29.16 -15.42 -7.07
C GLN A 389 29.99 -14.69 -8.13
N SER A 390 30.88 -13.81 -7.69
CA SER A 390 31.77 -13.03 -8.53
C SER A 390 32.65 -13.96 -9.37
N GLY A 391 32.29 -14.13 -10.64
CA GLY A 391 33.05 -14.92 -11.60
C GLY A 391 33.01 -14.27 -12.97
N SER A 392 33.57 -13.07 -13.13
CA SER A 392 34.05 -12.60 -14.44
C SER A 392 35.15 -11.54 -14.31
N ALA A 393 36.03 -11.53 -15.30
CA ALA A 393 37.36 -10.91 -15.32
C ALA A 393 37.40 -9.37 -15.54
N SER A 394 36.31 -8.66 -15.25
CA SER A 394 36.27 -7.19 -15.11
C SER A 394 35.13 -6.81 -14.17
N PRO A 395 35.36 -5.99 -13.13
CA PRO A 395 34.34 -5.78 -12.11
C PRO A 395 33.25 -4.85 -12.66
N LEU A 396 32.14 -5.43 -13.10
CA LEU A 396 30.91 -4.68 -13.38
C LEU A 396 30.53 -3.85 -12.14
N PRO A 397 30.08 -2.59 -12.30
CA PRO A 397 29.70 -1.76 -11.16
C PRO A 397 28.56 -2.41 -10.40
N GLY A 398 28.68 -2.46 -9.07
CA GLY A 398 27.63 -2.97 -8.21
C GLY A 398 26.50 -1.95 -8.05
N VAL A 399 25.26 -2.41 -8.18
CA VAL A 399 24.06 -1.58 -8.05
C VAL A 399 23.31 -1.92 -6.76
N GLY A 400 22.96 -0.87 -6.02
CA GLY A 400 22.04 -0.90 -4.90
C GLY A 400 20.73 -0.20 -5.27
N VAL A 401 19.62 -0.67 -4.71
CA VAL A 401 18.29 -0.10 -4.99
C VAL A 401 17.60 0.32 -3.70
N LEU A 402 17.27 1.61 -3.60
CA LEU A 402 16.46 2.18 -2.54
C LEU A 402 15.01 2.27 -3.01
N GLY A 403 14.12 1.53 -2.36
CA GLY A 403 12.71 1.46 -2.74
C GLY A 403 12.41 0.32 -3.70
N SER A 404 11.47 -0.53 -3.31
CA SER A 404 11.06 -1.72 -4.05
C SER A 404 9.54 -1.73 -4.27
N GLY A 405 8.96 -0.55 -4.53
CA GLY A 405 7.53 -0.39 -4.75
C GLY A 405 7.07 -0.91 -6.12
N ASN A 406 5.82 -0.59 -6.46
CA ASN A 406 5.21 -1.08 -7.71
C ASN A 406 5.97 -0.61 -8.96
N TYR A 407 6.42 0.64 -9.01
CA TYR A 407 7.21 1.12 -10.15
C TYR A 407 8.54 0.38 -10.29
N ALA A 408 9.28 0.24 -9.17
CA ALA A 408 10.55 -0.46 -9.15
C ALA A 408 10.42 -1.90 -9.68
N THR A 409 9.45 -2.65 -9.15
CA THR A 409 9.27 -4.08 -9.48
C THR A 409 8.61 -4.32 -10.83
N ALA A 410 7.74 -3.43 -11.31
CA ALA A 410 7.04 -3.59 -12.57
C ALA A 410 7.79 -3.02 -13.78
N VAL A 411 8.66 -2.01 -13.58
CA VAL A 411 9.29 -1.27 -14.69
C VAL A 411 10.81 -1.26 -14.57
N PHE A 412 11.33 -0.74 -13.46
CA PHE A 412 12.75 -0.39 -13.39
C PHE A 412 13.70 -1.59 -13.18
N LEU A 413 13.41 -2.48 -12.24
CA LEU A 413 14.22 -3.69 -11.99
C LEU A 413 14.24 -4.64 -13.20
N PRO A 414 13.11 -4.90 -13.90
CA PRO A 414 13.16 -5.59 -15.20
C PRO A 414 14.04 -4.88 -16.24
N THR A 415 14.03 -3.54 -16.24
CA THR A 415 14.85 -2.74 -17.15
C THR A 415 16.35 -2.93 -16.88
N ILE A 416 16.78 -2.86 -15.61
CA ILE A 416 18.17 -3.13 -15.23
C ILE A 416 18.58 -4.55 -15.62
N GLN A 417 17.76 -5.54 -15.27
CA GLN A 417 18.05 -6.94 -15.57
C GLN A 417 18.21 -7.18 -17.08
N LYS A 418 17.36 -6.55 -17.89
CA LYS A 418 17.44 -6.61 -19.35
C LYS A 418 18.65 -5.89 -19.93
N ALA A 419 19.04 -4.75 -19.36
CA ALA A 419 20.20 -3.99 -19.81
C ALA A 419 21.51 -4.72 -19.54
N GLY A 420 21.60 -5.45 -18.42
CA GLY A 420 22.85 -6.05 -17.97
C GLY A 420 23.88 -4.98 -17.58
N GLY A 421 25.17 -5.36 -17.59
CA GLY A 421 26.29 -4.44 -17.38
C GLY A 421 26.48 -3.94 -15.94
N VAL A 422 25.73 -4.48 -14.98
CA VAL A 422 25.84 -4.19 -13.54
C VAL A 422 25.75 -5.47 -12.73
N ARG A 423 26.30 -5.45 -11.50
CA ARG A 423 26.15 -6.54 -10.54
C ARG A 423 25.07 -6.21 -9.51
N PRO A 424 24.00 -7.00 -9.36
CA PRO A 424 22.93 -6.72 -8.40
C PRO A 424 23.39 -7.03 -6.96
N VAL A 425 23.65 -5.99 -6.16
CA VAL A 425 24.26 -6.14 -4.82
C VAL A 425 23.18 -6.16 -3.72
N GLY A 426 22.47 -5.05 -3.51
CA GLY A 426 21.50 -4.93 -2.41
C GLY A 426 20.21 -4.20 -2.78
N VAL A 427 19.10 -4.57 -2.14
CA VAL A 427 17.83 -3.83 -2.19
C VAL A 427 17.42 -3.45 -0.78
N ALA A 428 17.05 -2.19 -0.56
CA ALA A 428 16.50 -1.72 0.71
C ALA A 428 15.09 -1.13 0.59
N SER A 429 14.25 -1.47 1.56
CA SER A 429 12.91 -0.88 1.73
C SER A 429 12.48 -0.97 3.19
N GLY A 430 11.90 0.09 3.75
CA GLY A 430 11.56 0.17 5.17
C GLY A 430 10.67 -0.97 5.70
N SER A 431 9.87 -1.62 4.84
CA SER A 431 9.06 -2.79 5.23
C SER A 431 9.88 -4.07 5.45
N GLY A 432 11.09 -4.15 4.88
CA GLY A 432 11.91 -5.38 4.78
C GLY A 432 11.34 -6.40 3.77
N LEU A 433 10.05 -6.71 3.85
CA LEU A 433 9.37 -7.71 3.01
C LEU A 433 9.50 -7.41 1.52
N THR A 434 9.20 -6.18 1.09
CA THR A 434 9.23 -5.83 -0.34
C THR A 434 10.65 -5.86 -0.89
N ALA A 435 11.65 -5.51 -0.07
CA ALA A 435 13.05 -5.63 -0.44
C ALA A 435 13.47 -7.10 -0.59
N ARG A 436 13.07 -7.96 0.35
CA ARG A 436 13.32 -9.41 0.28
C ARG A 436 12.71 -10.04 -0.97
N HIS A 437 11.47 -9.68 -1.31
CA HIS A 437 10.82 -10.19 -2.51
C HIS A 437 11.53 -9.71 -3.80
N ALA A 438 11.82 -8.41 -3.90
CA ALA A 438 12.51 -7.84 -5.06
C ALA A 438 13.91 -8.45 -5.23
N ALA A 439 14.67 -8.57 -4.14
CA ALA A 439 16.02 -9.09 -4.17
C ALA A 439 16.07 -10.55 -4.68
N GLU A 440 15.15 -11.41 -4.24
CA GLU A 440 15.07 -12.79 -4.75
C GLU A 440 14.58 -12.86 -6.21
N LYS A 441 13.56 -12.06 -6.58
CA LYS A 441 13.03 -12.05 -7.94
C LYS A 441 14.07 -11.60 -8.97
N PHE A 442 14.90 -10.62 -8.62
CA PHE A 442 15.84 -9.98 -9.54
C PHE A 442 17.31 -10.33 -9.28
N GLY A 443 17.60 -11.25 -8.35
CA GLY A 443 18.93 -11.83 -8.15
C GLY A 443 19.93 -10.97 -7.38
N TYR A 444 19.47 -10.11 -6.47
CA TYR A 444 20.34 -9.31 -5.60
C TYR A 444 20.90 -10.15 -4.45
N ALA A 445 22.14 -9.85 -4.03
CA ALA A 445 22.85 -10.62 -3.01
C ALA A 445 22.30 -10.45 -1.59
N PHE A 446 21.69 -9.30 -1.27
CA PHE A 446 21.03 -9.11 0.02
C PHE A 446 19.78 -8.23 -0.06
N ALA A 447 18.93 -8.36 0.95
CA ALA A 447 17.81 -7.45 1.22
C ALA A 447 17.99 -6.78 2.57
N ALA A 448 17.62 -5.51 2.67
CA ALA A 448 17.71 -4.73 3.89
C ALA A 448 16.45 -3.89 4.16
N SER A 449 16.26 -3.50 5.41
CA SER A 449 15.23 -2.53 5.82
C SER A 449 15.78 -1.13 6.11
N SER A 450 17.09 -0.99 6.28
CA SER A 450 17.78 0.29 6.35
C SER A 450 18.45 0.64 5.02
N GLU A 451 18.44 1.93 4.69
CA GLU A 451 19.16 2.49 3.56
C GLU A 451 20.68 2.61 3.81
N ASP A 452 21.11 2.70 5.07
CA ASP A 452 22.53 2.79 5.45
C ASP A 452 23.33 1.57 4.98
N GLU A 453 22.68 0.39 5.00
CA GLU A 453 23.23 -0.87 4.47
C GLU A 453 23.64 -0.77 2.99
N LEU A 454 23.08 0.18 2.24
CA LEU A 454 23.43 0.41 0.84
C LEU A 454 24.41 1.57 0.69
N PHE A 455 24.25 2.65 1.47
CA PHE A 455 25.16 3.80 1.45
C PHE A 455 26.58 3.46 1.88
N ASP A 456 26.75 2.52 2.80
CA ASP A 456 28.06 2.20 3.36
C ASP A 456 28.68 0.95 2.71
N HIS A 457 27.96 0.30 1.79
CA HIS A 457 28.45 -0.93 1.15
C HIS A 457 29.57 -0.64 0.13
N PRO A 458 30.77 -1.23 0.28
CA PRO A 458 31.92 -0.92 -0.57
C PRO A 458 31.75 -1.41 -2.00
N GLU A 459 30.97 -2.49 -2.19
CA GLU A 459 30.73 -3.03 -3.52
C GLU A 459 29.64 -2.31 -4.32
N ILE A 460 28.97 -1.30 -3.75
CA ILE A 460 27.93 -0.53 -4.44
C ILE A 460 28.52 0.76 -4.98
N GLN A 461 28.62 0.88 -6.30
CA GLN A 461 29.04 2.09 -7.01
C GLN A 461 27.87 2.93 -7.52
N ILE A 462 26.72 2.29 -7.76
CA ILE A 462 25.51 2.95 -8.29
C ILE A 462 24.35 2.74 -7.31
N LEU A 463 23.65 3.82 -6.95
CA LEU A 463 22.38 3.76 -6.24
C LEU A 463 21.22 4.19 -7.13
N ALA A 464 20.22 3.31 -7.25
CA ALA A 464 18.93 3.66 -7.82
C ALA A 464 17.95 4.09 -6.72
N VAL A 465 17.52 5.34 -6.75
CA VAL A 465 16.56 5.95 -5.80
C VAL A 465 15.16 5.88 -6.40
N LEU A 466 14.34 4.95 -5.90
CA LEU A 466 12.99 4.61 -6.37
C LEU A 466 11.96 4.68 -5.22
N THR A 467 12.18 5.58 -4.28
CA THR A 467 11.40 5.74 -3.06
C THR A 467 10.21 6.69 -3.27
N ARG A 468 9.63 7.20 -2.18
CA ARG A 468 8.62 8.27 -2.24
C ARG A 468 9.34 9.60 -2.47
N HIS A 469 8.67 10.56 -3.11
CA HIS A 469 9.28 11.81 -3.58
C HIS A 469 9.97 12.59 -2.45
N ASN A 470 9.35 12.64 -1.27
CA ASN A 470 9.89 13.28 -0.08
C ASN A 470 11.20 12.68 0.48
N HIS A 471 11.66 11.54 -0.06
CA HIS A 471 12.95 10.96 0.31
C HIS A 471 14.04 11.20 -0.74
N HIS A 472 13.68 11.65 -1.95
CA HIS A 472 14.63 11.69 -3.07
C HIS A 472 15.82 12.60 -2.77
N ALA A 473 15.58 13.86 -2.40
CA ALA A 473 16.65 14.83 -2.16
C ALA A 473 17.66 14.36 -1.10
N ARG A 474 17.19 13.98 0.09
CA ARG A 474 18.07 13.49 1.18
C ARG A 474 18.84 12.23 0.79
N GLN A 475 18.24 11.33 0.02
CA GLN A 475 18.89 10.08 -0.41
C GLN A 475 19.90 10.31 -1.52
N VAL A 476 19.62 11.22 -2.46
CA VAL A 476 20.56 11.67 -3.50
C VAL A 476 21.77 12.32 -2.84
N LEU A 477 21.55 13.28 -1.94
CA LEU A 477 22.63 13.96 -1.20
C LEU A 477 23.49 12.97 -0.41
N ARG A 478 22.87 12.02 0.29
CA ARG A 478 23.60 10.99 1.04
C ARG A 478 24.39 10.08 0.11
N ALA A 479 23.82 9.66 -1.02
CA ALA A 479 24.49 8.81 -2.00
C ALA A 479 25.73 9.50 -2.62
N LEU A 480 25.59 10.76 -3.02
CA LEU A 480 26.70 11.56 -3.56
C LEU A 480 27.82 11.73 -2.54
N LYS A 481 27.48 12.05 -1.28
CA LYS A 481 28.44 12.15 -0.16
C LYS A 481 29.15 10.82 0.14
N SER A 482 28.48 9.68 -0.10
CA SER A 482 29.07 8.35 0.01
C SER A 482 29.86 7.92 -1.23
N GLY A 483 30.09 8.81 -2.20
CA GLY A 483 30.89 8.55 -3.39
C GLY A 483 30.21 7.62 -4.40
N LYS A 484 28.87 7.59 -4.44
CA LYS A 484 28.09 6.70 -5.32
C LYS A 484 27.40 7.48 -6.43
N HIS A 485 27.44 6.95 -7.65
CA HIS A 485 26.63 7.44 -8.76
C HIS A 485 25.15 7.23 -8.46
N VAL A 486 24.29 8.15 -8.91
CA VAL A 486 22.87 8.15 -8.55
C VAL A 486 22.00 8.15 -9.79
N PHE A 487 21.08 7.18 -9.87
CA PHE A 487 19.92 7.25 -10.75
C PHE A 487 18.69 7.49 -9.88
N CYS A 488 18.09 8.67 -9.95
CA CYS A 488 16.91 9.01 -9.15
C CYS A 488 15.65 9.03 -10.01
N GLU A 489 14.60 8.34 -9.58
CA GLU A 489 13.28 8.57 -10.17
C GLU A 489 12.80 10.00 -9.94
N LYS A 490 11.92 10.48 -10.82
CA LYS A 490 11.38 11.84 -10.70
C LYS A 490 10.34 11.94 -9.57
N PRO A 491 10.05 13.15 -9.05
CA PRO A 491 10.82 14.39 -9.19
C PRO A 491 12.09 14.32 -8.35
N LEU A 492 13.08 15.17 -8.62
CA LEU A 492 14.30 15.19 -7.82
C LEU A 492 14.09 15.72 -6.40
N ALA A 493 13.27 16.76 -6.28
CA ALA A 493 13.01 17.47 -5.03
C ALA A 493 11.54 17.91 -4.96
N LEU A 494 11.04 18.14 -3.75
CA LEU A 494 9.73 18.75 -3.51
C LEU A 494 9.85 20.24 -3.22
N HIS A 495 11.02 20.71 -2.80
CA HIS A 495 11.26 22.10 -2.43
C HIS A 495 12.49 22.70 -3.12
N ALA A 496 12.48 24.02 -3.33
CA ALA A 496 13.59 24.74 -3.96
C ALA A 496 14.90 24.64 -3.18
N ALA A 497 14.85 24.70 -1.84
CA ALA A 497 16.02 24.55 -0.98
C ALA A 497 16.71 23.18 -1.16
N GLU A 498 15.93 22.10 -1.29
CA GLU A 498 16.46 20.76 -1.54
C GLU A 498 17.18 20.68 -2.90
N LEU A 499 16.65 21.34 -3.93
CA LEU A 499 17.27 21.41 -5.24
C LEU A 499 18.60 22.18 -5.20
N GLU A 500 18.64 23.28 -4.46
CA GLU A 500 19.85 24.10 -4.27
C GLU A 500 20.94 23.31 -3.54
N GLU A 501 20.60 22.57 -2.49
CA GLU A 501 21.54 21.69 -1.79
C GLU A 501 22.16 20.63 -2.73
N ILE A 502 21.35 20.05 -3.63
CA ILE A 502 21.82 19.04 -4.60
C ILE A 502 22.72 19.69 -5.65
N ALA A 503 22.34 20.86 -6.16
CA ALA A 503 23.14 21.60 -7.13
C ALA A 503 24.52 21.96 -6.54
N GLU A 504 24.55 22.44 -5.30
CA GLU A 504 25.81 22.75 -4.60
C GLU A 504 26.66 21.50 -4.38
N ALA A 505 26.06 20.37 -4.00
CA ALA A 505 26.79 19.11 -3.85
C ALA A 505 27.44 18.63 -5.15
N LEU A 506 26.83 18.90 -6.31
CA LEU A 506 27.34 18.47 -7.62
C LEU A 506 28.46 19.36 -8.18
N ARG A 507 28.61 20.60 -7.68
CA ARG A 507 29.73 21.48 -8.06
C ARG A 507 31.08 21.04 -7.51
N ALA A 508 31.08 20.19 -6.47
CA ALA A 508 32.33 19.70 -5.89
C ALA A 508 33.11 18.85 -6.92
N PRO A 509 34.45 18.96 -6.98
CA PRO A 509 35.26 18.20 -7.91
C PRO A 509 35.17 16.70 -7.60
N ASN A 510 35.22 15.86 -8.66
CA ASN A 510 35.12 14.40 -8.57
C ASN A 510 33.81 13.88 -7.96
N THR A 511 32.74 14.69 -7.99
CA THR A 511 31.43 14.23 -7.53
C THR A 511 30.86 13.16 -8.47
N PRO A 512 30.28 12.07 -7.94
CA PRO A 512 29.64 11.05 -8.77
C PRO A 512 28.49 11.61 -9.62
N LEU A 513 28.31 11.05 -10.80
CA LEU A 513 27.20 11.39 -11.71
C LEU A 513 25.82 11.20 -11.07
N LEU A 514 24.94 12.17 -11.29
CA LEU A 514 23.49 12.09 -11.07
C LEU A 514 22.77 12.00 -12.43
N SER A 515 21.73 11.18 -12.52
CA SER A 515 20.76 11.22 -13.61
C SER A 515 19.35 11.00 -13.07
N LEU A 516 18.35 11.50 -13.80
CA LEU A 516 16.95 11.34 -13.44
C LEU A 516 16.18 10.38 -14.36
N GLY A 517 15.08 9.85 -13.81
CA GLY A 517 14.06 9.03 -14.48
C GLY A 517 13.24 9.75 -15.55
N PHE A 518 13.78 10.78 -16.20
CA PHE A 518 13.18 11.47 -17.33
C PHE A 518 13.30 10.63 -18.62
N ASN A 519 12.60 9.50 -18.65
CA ASN A 519 12.79 8.48 -19.67
C ASN A 519 12.31 8.88 -21.09
N ARG A 520 11.39 9.84 -21.23
CA ARG A 520 10.70 10.09 -22.52
C ARG A 520 11.61 10.64 -23.58
N ARG A 521 12.56 11.50 -23.21
CA ARG A 521 13.62 11.97 -24.11
C ARG A 521 14.39 10.82 -24.74
N PHE A 522 14.56 9.69 -24.05
CA PHE A 522 15.29 8.53 -24.58
C PHE A 522 14.43 7.56 -25.41
N ALA A 523 13.13 7.84 -25.56
CA ALA A 523 12.26 6.99 -26.36
C ALA A 523 12.66 7.03 -27.85
N PRO A 524 12.67 5.91 -28.59
CA PRO A 524 13.09 5.90 -29.99
C PRO A 524 12.32 6.89 -30.88
N LEU A 525 11.00 6.99 -30.70
CA LEU A 525 10.19 7.94 -31.46
C LEU A 525 10.42 9.39 -31.03
N ALA A 526 10.75 9.65 -29.76
CA ALA A 526 11.11 10.99 -29.31
C ALA A 526 12.46 11.45 -29.88
N GLN A 527 13.44 10.54 -29.93
CA GLN A 527 14.74 10.79 -30.56
C GLN A 527 14.59 11.09 -32.06
N GLN A 528 13.77 10.32 -32.78
CA GLN A 528 13.45 10.59 -34.19
C GLN A 528 12.72 11.93 -34.38
N MET A 529 11.78 12.26 -33.49
CA MET A 529 11.07 13.54 -33.51
C MET A 529 12.03 14.71 -33.32
N ARG A 530 12.92 14.67 -32.31
CA ARG A 530 13.92 15.72 -32.08
C ARG A 530 14.88 15.86 -33.25
N ALA A 531 15.35 14.75 -33.82
CA ALA A 531 16.27 14.75 -34.97
C ALA A 531 15.62 15.29 -36.26
N PHE A 532 14.30 15.13 -36.41
CA PHE A 532 13.57 15.69 -37.54
C PHE A 532 13.45 17.21 -37.47
N LEU A 533 13.26 17.79 -36.27
CA LEU A 533 13.03 19.22 -36.09
C LEU A 533 14.31 20.05 -36.38
N PRO A 534 14.20 21.21 -37.05
CA PRO A 534 15.36 22.08 -37.29
C PRO A 534 15.98 22.54 -35.96
N PRO A 535 17.33 22.56 -35.82
CA PRO A 535 17.99 22.85 -34.54
C PRO A 535 17.81 24.31 -34.08
N ASP A 536 17.99 25.28 -34.98
CA ASP A 536 18.14 26.71 -34.66
C ASP A 536 16.88 27.55 -34.89
N GLU A 537 15.72 26.91 -34.96
CA GLU A 537 14.44 27.57 -35.21
C GLU A 537 13.52 27.49 -33.99
N PRO A 538 12.87 28.60 -33.60
CA PRO A 538 11.86 28.58 -32.54
C PRO A 538 10.74 27.60 -32.86
N ARG A 539 10.12 27.10 -31.79
CA ARG A 539 9.16 25.99 -31.85
C ARG A 539 7.90 26.34 -31.06
N VAL A 540 6.76 25.91 -31.58
CA VAL A 540 5.53 25.84 -30.80
C VAL A 540 5.25 24.37 -30.49
N VAL A 541 5.18 24.04 -29.20
CA VAL A 541 4.98 22.67 -28.72
C VAL A 541 3.69 22.58 -27.92
N HIS A 542 2.78 21.67 -28.32
CA HIS A 542 1.58 21.33 -27.58
C HIS A 542 1.72 19.92 -27.01
N TYR A 543 1.50 19.75 -25.71
CA TYR A 543 1.53 18.45 -25.05
C TYR A 543 0.26 18.23 -24.23
N ARG A 544 -0.62 17.39 -24.76
CA ARG A 544 -1.83 16.95 -24.07
C ARG A 544 -1.62 15.67 -23.29
N VAL A 545 -2.01 15.66 -22.03
CA VAL A 545 -1.91 14.53 -21.10
C VAL A 545 -3.26 14.24 -20.45
N ASN A 546 -3.87 13.11 -20.81
CA ASN A 546 -5.03 12.53 -20.12
C ASN A 546 -4.57 11.67 -18.95
N ALA A 547 -4.16 12.34 -17.87
CA ALA A 547 -3.57 11.71 -16.69
C ALA A 547 -4.60 10.88 -15.87
N GLY A 548 -5.88 11.17 -16.06
CA GLY A 548 -7.01 10.47 -15.44
C GLY A 548 -7.17 10.71 -13.94
N PHE A 549 -8.35 10.42 -13.40
CA PHE A 549 -8.69 10.72 -12.01
C PHE A 549 -7.87 9.91 -10.98
N LEU A 550 -7.48 10.58 -9.89
CA LEU A 550 -6.93 10.02 -8.66
C LEU A 550 -7.81 10.42 -7.46
N PRO A 551 -8.12 9.49 -6.53
CA PRO A 551 -8.83 9.83 -5.29
C PRO A 551 -8.06 10.85 -4.44
N SER A 552 -8.78 11.70 -3.71
CA SER A 552 -8.22 12.73 -2.81
C SER A 552 -7.32 12.18 -1.69
N THR A 553 -7.50 10.91 -1.33
CA THR A 553 -6.70 10.21 -0.31
C THR A 553 -5.40 9.63 -0.86
N HIS A 554 -5.11 9.81 -2.15
CA HIS A 554 -3.90 9.27 -2.75
C HIS A 554 -2.67 10.08 -2.29
N TRP A 555 -1.62 9.38 -1.83
CA TRP A 555 -0.38 9.98 -1.28
C TRP A 555 0.27 11.06 -2.17
N LEU A 556 0.05 11.02 -3.49
CA LEU A 556 0.59 12.01 -4.42
C LEU A 556 0.04 13.41 -4.17
N HIS A 557 -1.19 13.51 -3.65
CA HIS A 557 -1.84 14.77 -3.29
C HIS A 557 -1.39 15.31 -1.94
N ASP A 558 -0.69 14.52 -1.12
CA ASP A 558 -0.07 15.02 0.11
C ASP A 558 1.12 15.93 -0.26
N PRO A 559 1.09 17.23 0.07
CA PRO A 559 2.18 18.15 -0.27
C PRO A 559 3.52 17.74 0.34
N ALA A 560 3.53 17.10 1.51
CA ALA A 560 4.74 16.70 2.22
C ALA A 560 5.31 15.36 1.74
N VAL A 561 4.54 14.55 1.02
CA VAL A 561 4.97 13.22 0.53
C VAL A 561 5.10 13.18 -0.99
N GLY A 562 4.09 13.70 -1.69
CA GLY A 562 3.94 13.61 -3.14
C GLY A 562 4.22 14.91 -3.90
N GLY A 563 3.96 16.07 -3.29
CA GLY A 563 4.11 17.39 -3.90
C GLY A 563 3.02 17.76 -4.91
N GLY A 564 1.91 17.01 -4.96
CA GLY A 564 0.88 17.18 -5.98
C GLY A 564 1.27 16.62 -7.34
N ARG A 565 0.34 16.65 -8.31
CA ARG A 565 0.57 16.02 -9.62
C ARG A 565 1.46 16.82 -10.55
N ILE A 566 1.54 18.13 -10.42
CA ILE A 566 2.43 18.97 -11.25
C ILE A 566 3.90 18.64 -10.96
N ILE A 567 4.31 18.73 -9.70
CA ILE A 567 5.69 18.40 -9.28
C ILE A 567 5.92 16.89 -9.41
N GLY A 568 5.03 16.06 -8.88
CA GLY A 568 5.25 14.62 -8.76
C GLY A 568 5.12 13.79 -10.05
N GLU A 569 4.27 14.19 -10.99
CA GLU A 569 4.08 13.49 -12.27
C GLU A 569 4.33 14.39 -13.49
N GLY A 570 3.83 15.63 -13.45
CA GLY A 570 3.86 16.60 -14.52
C GLY A 570 5.25 17.00 -14.97
N CYS A 571 6.24 16.99 -14.07
CA CYS A 571 7.66 17.28 -14.35
C CYS A 571 8.21 16.54 -15.56
N HIS A 572 7.68 15.35 -15.87
CA HIS A 572 8.06 14.57 -17.04
C HIS A 572 7.78 15.28 -18.37
N PHE A 573 6.73 16.08 -18.42
CA PHE A 573 6.29 16.79 -19.61
C PHE A 573 7.04 18.12 -19.79
N PHE A 574 7.40 18.78 -18.68
CA PHE A 574 8.33 19.91 -18.69
C PHE A 574 9.70 19.47 -19.22
N ASP A 575 10.19 18.32 -18.74
CA ASP A 575 11.43 17.71 -19.25
C ASP A 575 11.34 17.43 -20.75
N PHE A 576 10.22 16.87 -21.20
CA PHE A 576 10.08 16.50 -22.61
C PHE A 576 10.09 17.72 -23.54
N LEU A 577 9.42 18.81 -23.15
CA LEU A 577 9.50 20.08 -23.89
C LEU A 577 10.91 20.67 -23.85
N THR A 578 11.56 20.63 -22.69
CA THR A 578 12.97 21.06 -22.52
C THR A 578 13.90 20.26 -23.43
N PHE A 579 13.72 18.94 -23.55
CA PHE A 579 14.44 18.09 -24.49
C PHE A 579 14.14 18.46 -25.96
N LEU A 580 12.87 18.70 -26.28
CA LEU A 580 12.45 19.05 -27.63
C LEU A 580 12.85 20.45 -28.06
N ILE A 581 13.17 21.36 -27.14
CA ILE A 581 13.61 22.73 -27.44
C ILE A 581 15.13 22.84 -27.30
N GLY A 582 15.71 22.24 -26.26
CA GLY A 582 17.16 22.15 -26.02
C GLY A 582 17.63 22.97 -24.82
N GLN A 583 16.76 23.82 -24.27
CA GLN A 583 17.03 24.74 -23.17
C GLN A 583 15.83 24.82 -22.22
N SER A 584 16.06 25.28 -21.00
CA SER A 584 15.02 25.37 -19.98
C SER A 584 14.06 26.55 -20.19
N PRO A 585 12.82 26.48 -19.69
CA PRO A 585 11.87 27.59 -19.74
C PRO A 585 12.41 28.82 -18.98
N SER A 586 12.07 30.01 -19.46
CA SER A 586 12.34 31.30 -18.81
C SER A 586 11.12 31.89 -18.09
N GLU A 587 9.91 31.40 -18.38
CA GLU A 587 8.68 31.84 -17.71
C GLU A 587 7.62 30.74 -17.77
N VAL A 588 6.79 30.67 -16.72
CA VAL A 588 5.67 29.73 -16.60
C VAL A 588 4.38 30.48 -16.24
N TRP A 589 3.27 30.16 -16.89
CA TRP A 589 1.94 30.62 -16.49
C TRP A 589 0.95 29.47 -16.46
N THR A 590 0.29 29.24 -15.32
CA THR A 590 -0.59 28.10 -15.11
C THR A 590 -2.00 28.53 -14.73
N GLN A 591 -3.00 27.88 -15.34
CA GLN A 591 -4.41 28.05 -15.02
C GLN A 591 -5.07 26.70 -14.80
N SER A 592 -5.99 26.60 -13.83
CA SER A 592 -6.77 25.38 -13.57
C SER A 592 -8.24 25.55 -13.93
N LEU A 593 -8.89 24.43 -14.25
CA LEU A 593 -10.35 24.37 -14.21
C LEU A 593 -10.87 24.49 -12.76
N PRO A 594 -12.00 25.16 -12.52
CA PRO A 594 -12.71 25.06 -11.25
C PRO A 594 -13.11 23.62 -10.96
N ASP A 595 -12.89 23.14 -9.73
CA ASP A 595 -13.12 21.73 -9.37
C ASP A 595 -13.82 21.47 -8.03
N ASP A 596 -14.15 22.50 -7.26
CA ASP A 596 -14.70 22.38 -5.89
C ASP A 596 -13.92 21.40 -4.99
N GLY A 597 -12.60 21.29 -5.20
CA GLY A 597 -11.71 20.38 -4.48
C GLY A 597 -11.78 18.92 -4.94
N ARG A 598 -12.60 18.58 -5.94
CA ARG A 598 -12.74 17.21 -6.44
C ARG A 598 -11.47 16.67 -7.09
N TYR A 599 -10.73 17.52 -7.80
CA TYR A 599 -9.57 17.13 -8.59
C TYR A 599 -8.25 17.68 -8.02
N HIS A 600 -8.25 18.34 -6.86
CA HIS A 600 -7.04 18.94 -6.27
C HIS A 600 -6.24 19.80 -7.26
N GLN A 601 -6.93 20.53 -8.15
CA GLN A 601 -6.34 21.32 -9.22
C GLN A 601 -5.48 20.51 -10.21
N ASP A 602 -5.82 19.24 -10.44
CA ASP A 602 -5.16 18.35 -11.40
C ASP A 602 -5.63 18.54 -12.86
N ASN A 603 -6.46 19.55 -13.15
CA ASN A 603 -6.86 19.91 -14.50
C ASN A 603 -6.32 21.29 -14.84
N VAL A 604 -5.12 21.34 -15.43
CA VAL A 604 -4.39 22.58 -15.68
C VAL A 604 -3.96 22.71 -17.13
N VAL A 605 -3.88 23.96 -17.58
CA VAL A 605 -3.17 24.37 -18.79
C VAL A 605 -1.98 25.20 -18.34
N ILE A 606 -0.79 24.80 -18.78
CA ILE A 606 0.48 25.42 -18.41
C ILE A 606 1.13 25.96 -19.67
N HIS A 607 1.37 27.26 -19.71
CA HIS A 607 2.11 27.95 -20.76
C HIS A 607 3.57 28.14 -20.35
N LEU A 608 4.49 27.88 -21.27
CA LEU A 608 5.93 27.99 -21.08
C LEU A 608 6.53 28.89 -22.16
N ARG A 609 7.38 29.83 -21.76
CA ARG A 609 8.22 30.62 -22.67
C ARG A 609 9.67 30.22 -22.51
N TYR A 610 10.41 30.21 -23.61
CA TYR A 610 11.82 29.84 -23.65
C TYR A 610 12.70 31.00 -24.15
N PRO A 611 14.00 31.04 -23.79
CA PRO A 611 14.91 32.12 -24.18
C PRO A 611 15.03 32.40 -25.69
N ASP A 612 14.86 31.38 -26.53
CA ASP A 612 14.94 31.43 -28.01
C ASP A 612 13.63 31.92 -28.66
N GLY A 613 12.63 32.26 -27.85
CA GLY A 613 11.29 32.62 -28.32
C GLY A 613 10.37 31.42 -28.57
N SER A 614 10.82 30.19 -28.33
CA SER A 614 9.95 29.02 -28.36
C SER A 614 8.82 29.11 -27.33
N LEU A 615 7.67 28.53 -27.64
CA LEU A 615 6.48 28.48 -26.79
C LEU A 615 6.05 27.03 -26.57
N GLY A 616 5.70 26.71 -25.32
CA GLY A 616 5.19 25.42 -24.93
C GLY A 616 3.81 25.54 -24.28
N THR A 617 2.94 24.57 -24.51
CA THR A 617 1.70 24.39 -23.74
C THR A 617 1.59 22.94 -23.28
N ILE A 618 1.33 22.74 -22.00
CA ILE A 618 1.02 21.43 -21.42
C ILE A 618 -0.43 21.47 -20.93
N GLU A 619 -1.30 20.65 -21.50
CA GLU A 619 -2.61 20.37 -20.92
C GLU A 619 -2.53 19.10 -20.07
N TYR A 620 -2.60 19.25 -18.76
CA TYR A 620 -2.60 18.14 -17.82
C TYR A 620 -4.01 17.93 -17.28
N LEU A 621 -4.65 16.82 -17.64
CA LEU A 621 -6.09 16.61 -17.46
C LEU A 621 -6.37 15.33 -16.68
N ALA A 622 -7.01 15.46 -15.52
CA ALA A 622 -7.47 14.36 -14.68
C ALA A 622 -8.95 13.98 -14.88
N ASN A 623 -9.71 14.80 -15.61
CA ASN A 623 -11.14 14.62 -15.85
C ASN A 623 -11.48 13.78 -17.10
N GLY A 624 -10.48 13.36 -17.88
CA GLY A 624 -10.68 12.56 -19.08
C GLY A 624 -10.91 11.07 -18.79
N ASP A 625 -11.63 10.39 -19.70
CA ASP A 625 -11.85 8.95 -19.63
C ASP A 625 -10.54 8.21 -19.91
N LYS A 626 -10.17 7.25 -19.04
CA LYS A 626 -8.91 6.51 -19.14
C LYS A 626 -8.80 5.65 -20.39
N SER A 627 -9.90 5.37 -21.11
CA SER A 627 -9.90 4.65 -22.39
C SER A 627 -9.28 5.44 -23.54
N PHE A 628 -9.24 6.78 -23.43
CA PHE A 628 -8.59 7.63 -24.43
C PHE A 628 -7.06 7.66 -24.23
N PRO A 629 -6.24 7.68 -25.31
CA PRO A 629 -4.78 7.67 -25.20
C PRO A 629 -4.23 8.72 -24.25
N LYS A 630 -3.19 8.35 -23.49
CA LYS A 630 -2.70 9.18 -22.40
C LYS A 630 -2.02 10.44 -22.95
N GLU A 631 -1.11 10.29 -23.89
CA GLU A 631 -0.15 11.35 -24.23
C GLU A 631 -0.19 11.68 -25.72
N ARG A 632 -0.19 12.96 -26.08
CA ARG A 632 -0.06 13.42 -27.46
C ARG A 632 0.76 14.70 -27.51
N VAL A 633 1.75 14.75 -28.40
CA VAL A 633 2.65 15.89 -28.59
C VAL A 633 2.60 16.36 -30.03
N GLU A 634 2.43 17.65 -30.25
CA GLU A 634 2.45 18.29 -31.57
C GLU A 634 3.49 19.42 -31.56
N VAL A 635 4.36 19.45 -32.56
CA VAL A 635 5.42 20.47 -32.68
C VAL A 635 5.40 21.08 -34.06
N PHE A 636 5.45 22.41 -34.09
CA PHE A 636 5.52 23.23 -35.31
C PHE A 636 6.80 24.08 -35.28
N SER A 637 7.60 24.02 -36.34
CA SER A 637 8.82 24.83 -36.48
C SER A 637 9.28 24.88 -37.93
N ALA A 638 9.46 26.08 -38.49
CA ALA A 638 10.01 26.34 -39.83
C ALA A 638 9.53 25.36 -40.94
N GLY A 639 8.20 25.25 -41.12
CA GLY A 639 7.59 24.38 -42.14
C GLY A 639 7.60 22.88 -41.82
N ALA A 640 8.19 22.48 -40.70
CA ALA A 640 8.15 21.12 -40.18
C ALA A 640 7.05 20.96 -39.12
N VAL A 641 6.30 19.86 -39.21
CA VAL A 641 5.31 19.45 -38.21
C VAL A 641 5.61 18.03 -37.78
N ALA A 642 5.62 17.78 -36.46
CA ALA A 642 5.76 16.44 -35.91
C ALA A 642 4.65 16.16 -34.88
N VAL A 643 4.00 15.01 -35.00
CA VAL A 643 2.95 14.56 -34.08
C VAL A 643 3.32 13.20 -33.50
N LEU A 644 3.59 13.15 -32.21
CA LEU A 644 3.84 11.93 -31.45
C LEU A 644 2.58 11.55 -30.66
N ASP A 645 1.97 10.42 -31.00
CA ASP A 645 0.77 9.91 -30.34
C ASP A 645 1.10 8.68 -29.49
N ASP A 646 1.00 8.88 -28.17
CA ASP A 646 1.17 7.91 -27.08
C ASP A 646 2.40 6.99 -27.23
N PHE A 647 3.52 7.48 -27.79
CA PHE A 647 4.72 6.68 -28.06
C PHE A 647 4.43 5.40 -28.90
N ARG A 648 3.33 5.42 -29.67
CA ARG A 648 2.89 4.34 -30.56
C ARG A 648 2.98 4.75 -32.01
N SER A 649 2.84 6.03 -32.31
CA SER A 649 3.04 6.52 -33.66
C SER A 649 3.67 7.90 -33.69
N LEU A 650 4.48 8.15 -34.71
CA LEU A 650 5.12 9.43 -34.99
C LEU A 650 4.83 9.82 -36.44
N GLU A 651 4.14 10.94 -36.61
CA GLU A 651 3.87 11.56 -37.90
C GLU A 651 4.83 12.73 -38.11
N LEU A 652 5.46 12.79 -39.28
CA LEU A 652 6.38 13.83 -39.67
C LEU A 652 5.90 14.43 -40.99
N VAL A 653 5.78 15.76 -41.06
CA VAL A 653 5.34 16.50 -42.24
C VAL A 653 6.30 17.65 -42.53
N ARG A 654 6.79 17.71 -43.77
CA ARG A 654 7.62 18.82 -44.29
C ARG A 654 7.53 18.85 -45.81
N ASP A 655 7.52 20.04 -46.41
CA ASP A 655 7.50 20.24 -47.88
C ASP A 655 6.38 19.47 -48.60
N GLY A 656 5.19 19.40 -47.98
CA GLY A 656 4.04 18.64 -48.49
C GLY A 656 4.18 17.11 -48.43
N ARG A 657 5.28 16.57 -47.89
CA ARG A 657 5.48 15.13 -47.69
C ARG A 657 5.09 14.71 -46.28
N ARG A 658 4.42 13.57 -46.16
CA ARG A 658 3.97 12.98 -44.90
C ARG A 658 4.61 11.61 -44.70
N GLN A 659 5.24 11.41 -43.54
CA GLN A 659 5.79 10.13 -43.11
C GLN A 659 5.11 9.69 -41.81
N MET A 660 4.66 8.44 -41.76
CA MET A 660 4.04 7.85 -40.57
C MET A 660 4.84 6.64 -40.10
N ILE A 661 5.34 6.71 -38.88
CA ILE A 661 6.12 5.65 -38.21
C ILE A 661 5.25 5.06 -37.11
N ARG A 662 5.10 3.73 -37.05
CA ARG A 662 4.23 3.05 -36.07
C ARG A 662 4.97 1.96 -35.32
N SER A 663 4.92 2.01 -33.99
CA SER A 663 5.32 0.92 -33.11
C SER A 663 4.11 0.03 -32.80
N ARG A 664 3.91 -1.01 -33.60
CA ARG A 664 2.68 -1.83 -33.57
C ARG A 664 2.60 -2.84 -32.41
N LEU A 665 3.73 -3.20 -31.81
CA LEU A 665 3.79 -4.30 -30.83
C LEU A 665 3.94 -3.83 -29.38
N ARG A 666 4.66 -2.73 -29.14
CA ARG A 666 4.84 -2.20 -27.79
C ARG A 666 4.93 -0.67 -27.77
N GLN A 667 4.52 -0.09 -26.67
CA GLN A 667 4.86 1.27 -26.32
C GLN A 667 6.26 1.30 -25.72
N ASP A 668 7.18 2.04 -26.33
CA ASP A 668 8.53 2.23 -25.77
C ASP A 668 8.71 3.67 -25.32
N LYS A 669 8.80 3.86 -24.01
CA LYS A 669 8.92 5.15 -23.36
C LYS A 669 10.37 5.50 -23.01
N GLY A 670 11.36 4.71 -23.43
CA GLY A 670 12.78 5.04 -23.28
C GLY A 670 13.43 4.67 -21.93
N HIS A 671 12.77 3.89 -21.07
CA HIS A 671 13.37 3.49 -19.76
C HIS A 671 14.70 2.76 -19.95
N LEU A 672 14.75 1.79 -20.87
CA LEU A 672 15.96 1.02 -21.16
C LEU A 672 17.08 1.89 -21.72
N ALA A 673 16.76 2.73 -22.71
CA ALA A 673 17.73 3.62 -23.34
C ALA A 673 18.27 4.66 -22.35
N GLY A 674 17.43 5.22 -21.47
CA GLY A 674 17.86 6.14 -20.42
C GLY A 674 18.80 5.49 -19.40
N TRP A 675 18.49 4.27 -18.95
CA TRP A 675 19.39 3.51 -18.08
C TRP A 675 20.72 3.18 -18.76
N GLN A 676 20.69 2.75 -20.02
CA GLN A 676 21.90 2.44 -20.79
C GLN A 676 22.79 3.68 -21.00
N ALA A 677 22.19 4.84 -21.28
CA ALA A 677 22.92 6.09 -21.42
C ALA A 677 23.62 6.47 -20.10
N PHE A 678 22.92 6.35 -18.96
CA PHE A 678 23.51 6.58 -17.64
C PHE A 678 24.63 5.59 -17.33
N LEU A 679 24.42 4.30 -17.56
CA LEU A 679 25.43 3.27 -17.30
C LEU A 679 26.68 3.47 -18.16
N SER A 680 26.51 3.84 -19.44
CA SER A 680 27.61 4.17 -20.33
C SER A 680 28.42 5.36 -19.81
N ALA A 681 27.76 6.43 -19.35
CA ALA A 681 28.44 7.58 -18.76
C ALA A 681 29.26 7.19 -17.51
N VAL A 682 28.69 6.37 -16.63
CA VAL A 682 29.40 5.85 -15.44
C VAL A 682 30.63 5.01 -15.82
N GLN A 683 30.50 4.12 -16.80
CA GLN A 683 31.59 3.21 -17.20
C GLN A 683 32.72 3.92 -17.95
N THR A 684 32.40 4.98 -18.70
CA THR A 684 33.37 5.73 -19.53
C THR A 684 33.94 6.96 -18.83
N GLY A 685 33.42 7.35 -17.67
CA GLY A 685 33.75 8.63 -17.03
C GLY A 685 33.24 9.84 -17.82
N GLY A 686 32.14 9.66 -18.57
CA GLY A 686 31.55 10.70 -19.42
C GLY A 686 30.66 11.69 -18.66
N GLN A 687 30.07 12.62 -19.42
CA GLN A 687 29.10 13.59 -18.92
C GLN A 687 27.75 12.92 -18.59
N PRO A 688 26.94 13.49 -17.67
CA PRO A 688 25.60 12.96 -17.38
C PRO A 688 24.74 12.95 -18.65
N PRO A 689 23.90 11.91 -18.85
CA PRO A 689 23.10 11.78 -20.07
C PRO A 689 21.98 12.84 -20.21
N ILE A 690 21.73 13.59 -19.13
CA ILE A 690 20.87 14.76 -19.10
C ILE A 690 21.71 15.91 -18.55
N PRO A 691 21.86 17.03 -19.28
CA PRO A 691 22.54 18.20 -18.76
C PRO A 691 21.90 18.67 -17.44
N TYR A 692 22.73 18.95 -16.44
CA TYR A 692 22.25 19.41 -15.14
C TYR A 692 21.42 20.69 -15.23
N SER A 693 21.80 21.62 -16.12
CA SER A 693 21.03 22.83 -16.43
C SER A 693 19.56 22.51 -16.76
N GLN A 694 19.31 21.47 -17.57
CA GLN A 694 17.97 21.03 -17.94
C GLN A 694 17.22 20.38 -16.77
N ILE A 695 17.91 19.65 -15.89
CA ILE A 695 17.28 19.07 -14.68
C ILE A 695 16.84 20.18 -13.73
N TRP A 696 17.71 21.17 -13.50
CA TRP A 696 17.43 22.30 -12.61
C TRP A 696 16.27 23.11 -13.16
N GLY A 697 16.32 23.49 -14.44
CA GLY A 697 15.28 24.31 -15.05
C GLY A 697 13.94 23.60 -15.15
N THR A 698 13.93 22.30 -15.41
CA THR A 698 12.69 21.50 -15.36
C THR A 698 12.08 21.50 -13.96
N THR A 699 12.91 21.32 -12.93
CA THR A 699 12.44 21.24 -11.54
C THR A 699 11.98 22.61 -11.03
N LEU A 700 12.70 23.68 -11.36
CA LEU A 700 12.28 25.05 -11.04
C LEU A 700 10.99 25.43 -11.78
N ALA A 701 10.85 25.02 -13.05
CA ALA A 701 9.64 25.29 -13.82
C ALA A 701 8.39 24.60 -13.23
N THR A 702 8.53 23.42 -12.63
CA THR A 702 7.38 22.80 -11.94
C THR A 702 7.02 23.50 -10.64
N PHE A 703 8.00 24.00 -9.89
CA PHE A 703 7.73 24.86 -8.72
C PHE A 703 7.04 26.16 -9.14
N ALA A 704 7.55 26.82 -10.17
CA ALA A 704 6.95 28.02 -10.75
C ALA A 704 5.53 27.79 -11.29
N ALA A 705 5.23 26.59 -11.81
CA ALA A 705 3.87 26.25 -12.24
C ALA A 705 2.89 26.20 -11.06
N VAL A 706 3.29 25.60 -9.94
CA VAL A 706 2.48 25.58 -8.70
C VAL A 706 2.33 26.98 -8.11
N GLU A 707 3.40 27.76 -8.08
CA GLU A 707 3.37 29.16 -7.63
C GLU A 707 2.43 30.01 -8.53
N SER A 708 2.57 29.88 -9.85
CA SER A 708 1.73 30.58 -10.82
C SER A 708 0.25 30.23 -10.65
N LEU A 709 -0.05 28.94 -10.43
CA LEU A 709 -1.41 28.49 -10.16
C LEU A 709 -1.98 29.12 -8.88
N SER A 710 -1.17 29.25 -7.83
CA SER A 710 -1.60 29.83 -6.55
C SER A 710 -1.79 31.36 -6.62
N THR A 711 -0.95 32.05 -7.39
CA THR A 711 -0.93 33.53 -7.48
C THR A 711 -1.78 34.07 -8.63
N GLY A 712 -2.12 33.23 -9.61
CA GLY A 712 -2.82 33.61 -10.83
C GLY A 712 -1.98 34.44 -11.81
N ARG A 713 -0.64 34.48 -11.65
CA ARG A 713 0.27 35.33 -12.43
C ARG A 713 1.37 34.52 -13.11
N PRO A 714 1.94 34.99 -14.23
CA PRO A 714 3.17 34.42 -14.78
C PRO A 714 4.33 34.53 -13.79
N VAL A 715 5.18 33.50 -13.75
CA VAL A 715 6.38 33.43 -12.89
C VAL A 715 7.61 33.31 -13.78
N ALA A 716 8.51 34.28 -13.68
CA ALA A 716 9.79 34.26 -14.38
C ALA A 716 10.79 33.33 -13.67
N LEU A 717 11.59 32.61 -14.44
CA LEU A 717 12.60 31.69 -13.96
C LEU A 717 14.01 32.33 -14.09
N PRO A 718 14.93 32.03 -13.17
CA PRO A 718 16.31 32.51 -13.28
C PRO A 718 16.99 31.90 -14.51
N ALA A 719 17.90 32.66 -15.12
CA ALA A 719 18.75 32.13 -16.17
C ALA A 719 19.70 31.07 -15.57
N ILE A 720 19.68 29.87 -16.14
CA ILE A 720 20.52 28.76 -15.70
C ILE A 720 21.71 28.71 -16.66
N GLN A 721 22.90 29.01 -16.16
CA GLN A 721 24.12 28.92 -16.94
C GLN A 721 24.47 27.44 -17.17
N GLU A 722 24.89 27.09 -18.38
CA GLU A 722 25.57 25.82 -18.62
C GLU A 722 26.98 25.93 -18.06
N GLU A 723 27.33 25.05 -17.12
CA GLU A 723 28.71 24.90 -16.61
C GLU A 723 29.60 24.15 -17.61
#